data_AF-A0A7M7R5H2-F1
#
_entry.id   AF-A0A7M7R5H2-F1
#
_cell.length_a   1.000
_cell.length_b   1.000
_cell.length_c   1.000
_cell.angle_alpha   90.00
_cell.angle_beta   90.00
_cell.angle_gamma   90.00
#
_symmetry.space_group_name_H-M   'P 1'
#
loop_
_entity.id
_entity.type
_entity.pdbx_description
1 polymer ?
#
loop_
_entity_poly.entity_id
_entity_poly.type
_entity_poly.pdbx_seq_one_letter_code
_entity_poly.pdbx_strand_id
1 'polypeptide(L)'
;MEDLQKLEEEAKARATKYGCNLLQRPGQLEKIDMYKRRISRKKASVETMLKTAMQSQLDGVRVGFEQLQSSLESIASIKQDLNNINEFFNKVPELSAKLQAVQEENMRHSQYVTAKENLKHTFTLPESVEMTKQWINQGNLLYAHQIIMDLENSRDDLLYELHKLPNQSPADTVMLKAYLEDVEMLSQLMEKQIRLVLSRTLNTVRKEPTVIVTALRIIEREEKADHFAIQRHKQSGFMPPGRPKRWKDMAMKVLEKSVANRIEGTHVEERVDNKMWLVRYLELTRLLILEDLRVAKTLCEPCFPPWYNIVRTFVKMYHTSLSQHLKDIIANGLEGNEYVSLLSWIMNTYTGPELMQHPELNIDTSDIGPLLSSEIINNLQEKYLKNMCQNYEDWMKKTLETEKVDWWSGVIPEGSTQEAYYHTAAPVIIFQMIDQNLQVTKTISTELTAQAIVLCIEQVIKYGFMYRQAILEFKSKHFEDRSQVPYFTHHMITVVNNCLQFTELAQQMKQLYWVSNTSGDATVKFENLLSNYQQLRNEAAAILLEESFLDLELQFQDLITPKWLSSPIPVETICVTLEDYFQDYNHLCPKNFEYVITEAQNLIAKRYISAMLQRKISLKTYDECLTCTSKIMTEADKLKNFFDRIAPKIGNFNSPFEIIKRLAEVLRCEDSEILSLDLHSLVEKYPDMTEDHLIRLLGLRGDISRSEAREKVSYILEAQRNRKTPQSITPSIFKQIFIQDSFLSWKP
;
A
#
# COMPACT_ATOMS: atom_id res chain seq x y z
N MET A 1 26.16 -22.91 -54.73
CA MET A 1 26.94 -22.34 -55.85
C MET A 1 26.45 -20.93 -56.20
N GLU A 2 25.13 -20.67 -56.17
CA GLU A 2 24.53 -19.33 -56.35
C GLU A 2 25.00 -18.28 -55.31
N ASP A 3 25.19 -18.65 -54.04
CA ASP A 3 25.67 -17.71 -53.02
C ASP A 3 27.10 -17.22 -53.24
N LEU A 4 27.95 -18.06 -53.86
CA LEU A 4 29.34 -17.72 -54.13
C LEU A 4 29.45 -16.69 -55.26
N GLN A 5 28.59 -16.81 -56.27
CA GLN A 5 28.49 -15.87 -57.38
C GLN A 5 27.96 -14.51 -56.91
N LYS A 6 26.94 -14.47 -56.04
CA LYS A 6 26.45 -13.22 -55.42
C LYS A 6 27.52 -12.52 -54.58
N LEU A 7 28.26 -13.26 -53.76
CA LEU A 7 29.36 -12.70 -52.95
C LEU A 7 30.49 -12.18 -53.83
N GLU A 8 30.78 -12.84 -54.95
CA GLU A 8 31.77 -12.38 -55.93
C GLU A 8 31.33 -11.08 -56.63
N GLU A 9 30.05 -10.98 -57.02
CA GLU A 9 29.48 -9.76 -57.59
C GLU A 9 29.50 -8.58 -56.61
N GLU A 10 29.12 -8.80 -55.35
CA GLU A 10 29.20 -7.78 -54.31
C GLU A 10 30.63 -7.35 -53.99
N ALA A 11 31.58 -8.29 -53.99
CA ALA A 11 32.99 -8.00 -53.77
C ALA A 11 33.58 -7.20 -54.93
N LYS A 12 33.22 -7.54 -56.17
CA LYS A 12 33.56 -6.77 -57.37
C LYS A 12 32.97 -5.36 -57.31
N ALA A 13 31.69 -5.22 -56.99
CA ALA A 13 31.04 -3.92 -56.86
C ALA A 13 31.70 -3.03 -55.79
N ARG A 14 32.06 -3.60 -54.63
CA ARG A 14 32.80 -2.90 -53.55
C ARG A 14 34.21 -2.51 -53.98
N ALA A 15 34.92 -3.39 -54.69
CA ALA A 15 36.27 -3.12 -55.20
C ALA A 15 36.26 -1.99 -56.25
N THR A 16 35.28 -1.99 -57.15
CA THR A 16 35.08 -0.92 -58.14
C THR A 16 34.81 0.41 -57.47
N LYS A 17 33.90 0.45 -56.49
CA LYS A 17 33.59 1.66 -55.71
C LYS A 17 34.80 2.19 -54.94
N TYR A 18 35.60 1.30 -54.36
CA TYR A 18 36.85 1.65 -53.68
C TYR A 18 37.91 2.20 -54.64
N GLY A 19 38.05 1.60 -55.82
CA GLY A 19 38.94 2.08 -56.88
C GLY A 19 38.57 3.47 -57.40
N CYS A 20 37.28 3.71 -57.68
CA CYS A 20 36.78 5.02 -58.11
C CYS A 20 37.00 6.11 -57.04
N ASN A 21 36.85 5.78 -55.76
CA ASN A 21 37.09 6.73 -54.67
C ASN A 21 38.58 7.08 -54.47
N LEU A 22 39.50 6.19 -54.82
CA LEU A 22 40.95 6.42 -54.65
C LEU A 22 41.59 7.25 -55.77
N LEU A 23 40.97 7.33 -56.96
CA LEU A 23 41.55 7.90 -58.19
C LEU A 23 40.65 9.00 -58.78
N GLN A 24 40.36 10.03 -58.00
CA GLN A 24 39.45 11.12 -58.39
C GLN A 24 40.15 12.29 -59.12
N ARG A 25 41.48 12.43 -59.00
CA ARG A 25 42.26 13.52 -59.65
C ARG A 25 43.44 12.98 -60.46
N PRO A 26 43.85 13.62 -61.57
CA PRO A 26 44.92 13.13 -62.46
C PRO A 26 46.27 12.89 -61.77
N GLY A 27 46.67 13.75 -60.82
CA GLY A 27 47.92 13.60 -60.05
C GLY A 27 47.96 12.42 -59.08
N GLN A 28 46.85 11.69 -58.90
CA GLN A 28 46.80 10.50 -58.05
C GLN A 28 47.23 9.22 -58.80
N LEU A 29 47.41 9.29 -60.13
CA LEU A 29 47.89 8.19 -60.97
C LEU A 29 49.36 7.82 -60.65
N GLU A 30 50.18 8.76 -60.21
CA GLU A 30 51.58 8.50 -59.79
C GLU A 30 51.68 7.57 -58.57
N LYS A 31 50.62 7.46 -57.77
CA LYS A 31 50.58 6.64 -56.55
C LYS A 31 50.03 5.23 -56.77
N ILE A 32 49.69 4.86 -58.01
CA ILE A 32 49.10 3.54 -58.36
C ILE A 32 50.01 2.38 -57.96
N ASP A 33 51.32 2.47 -58.20
CA ASP A 33 52.24 1.39 -57.85
C ASP A 33 52.33 1.14 -56.34
N MET A 34 52.23 2.21 -55.53
CA MET A 34 52.15 2.09 -54.08
C MET A 34 50.85 1.39 -53.65
N TYR A 35 49.71 1.75 -54.26
CA TYR A 35 48.43 1.09 -53.96
C TYR A 35 48.40 -0.37 -54.42
N LYS A 36 48.96 -0.69 -55.59
CA LYS A 36 49.08 -2.05 -56.11
C LYS A 36 49.94 -2.92 -55.19
N ARG A 37 51.07 -2.39 -54.70
CA ARG A 37 51.91 -3.06 -53.68
C ARG A 37 51.14 -3.28 -52.36
N ARG A 38 50.38 -2.29 -51.90
CA ARG A 38 49.57 -2.39 -50.66
C ARG A 38 48.47 -3.44 -50.78
N ILE A 39 47.74 -3.47 -51.89
CA ILE A 39 46.68 -4.46 -52.14
C ILE A 39 47.29 -5.85 -52.32
N SER A 40 48.43 -5.98 -53.02
CA SER A 40 49.12 -7.27 -53.16
C SER A 40 49.59 -7.82 -51.82
N ARG A 41 50.12 -6.97 -50.92
CA ARG A 41 50.46 -7.39 -49.55
C ARG A 41 49.23 -7.82 -48.76
N LYS A 42 48.12 -7.07 -48.84
CA LYS A 42 46.85 -7.47 -48.21
C LYS A 42 46.34 -8.80 -48.75
N LYS A 43 46.38 -9.01 -50.07
CA LYS A 43 45.99 -10.27 -50.72
C LYS A 43 46.86 -11.43 -50.22
N ALA A 44 48.18 -11.28 -50.22
CA ALA A 44 49.10 -12.30 -49.73
C ALA A 44 48.85 -12.64 -48.25
N SER A 45 48.57 -11.63 -47.42
CA SER A 45 48.22 -11.83 -46.00
C SER A 45 46.91 -12.60 -45.83
N VAL A 46 45.87 -12.24 -46.58
CA VAL A 46 44.57 -12.94 -46.57
C VAL A 46 44.70 -14.36 -47.10
N GLU A 47 45.44 -14.59 -48.19
CA GLU A 47 45.72 -15.93 -48.70
C GLU A 47 46.49 -16.80 -47.70
N THR A 48 47.43 -16.21 -46.95
CA THR A 48 48.16 -16.92 -45.89
C THR A 48 47.20 -17.29 -44.75
N MET A 49 46.37 -16.34 -44.28
CA MET A 49 45.36 -16.62 -43.26
C MET A 49 44.35 -17.69 -43.70
N LEU A 50 43.89 -17.64 -44.96
CA LEU A 50 42.98 -18.65 -45.52
C LEU A 50 43.65 -20.01 -45.61
N LYS A 51 44.92 -20.09 -46.05
CA LYS A 51 45.68 -21.35 -46.06
C LYS A 51 45.82 -21.93 -44.66
N THR A 52 46.18 -21.12 -43.67
CA THR A 52 46.28 -21.56 -42.27
C THR A 52 44.93 -22.01 -41.72
N ALA A 53 43.85 -21.27 -41.98
CA ALA A 53 42.51 -21.65 -41.55
C ALA A 53 42.02 -22.94 -42.22
N MET A 54 42.24 -23.08 -43.53
CA MET A 54 41.86 -24.27 -44.28
C MET A 54 42.68 -25.49 -43.85
N GLN A 55 43.97 -25.31 -43.59
CA GLN A 55 44.84 -26.35 -43.03
C GLN A 55 44.34 -26.77 -41.64
N SER A 56 44.03 -25.82 -40.75
CA SER A 56 43.49 -26.12 -39.42
C SER A 56 42.15 -26.88 -39.47
N GLN A 57 41.26 -26.52 -40.40
CA GLN A 57 39.98 -27.22 -40.59
C GLN A 57 40.20 -28.63 -41.16
N LEU A 58 41.10 -28.79 -42.14
CA LEU A 58 41.45 -30.09 -42.69
C LEU A 58 42.12 -30.99 -41.66
N ASP A 59 43.04 -30.46 -40.85
CA ASP A 59 43.68 -31.19 -39.77
C ASP A 59 42.65 -31.58 -38.69
N GLY A 60 41.70 -30.69 -38.36
CA GLY A 60 40.59 -31.01 -37.47
C GLY A 60 39.68 -32.12 -37.98
N VAL A 61 39.32 -32.09 -39.27
CA VAL A 61 38.52 -33.16 -39.91
C VAL A 61 39.30 -34.47 -39.95
N ARG A 62 40.60 -34.43 -40.28
CA ARG A 62 41.46 -35.60 -40.32
C ARG A 62 41.59 -36.24 -38.94
N VAL A 63 41.89 -35.46 -37.90
CA VAL A 63 41.96 -35.94 -36.52
C VAL A 63 40.61 -36.49 -36.08
N GLY A 64 39.51 -35.82 -36.43
CA GLY A 64 38.17 -36.32 -36.14
C GLY A 64 37.88 -37.68 -36.80
N PHE A 65 38.33 -37.87 -38.04
CA PHE A 65 38.18 -39.13 -38.76
C PHE A 65 39.06 -40.25 -38.16
N GLU A 66 40.32 -39.95 -37.84
CA GLU A 66 41.23 -40.87 -37.18
C GLU A 66 40.69 -41.29 -35.79
N GLN A 67 40.11 -40.37 -35.02
CA GLN A 67 39.47 -40.65 -33.74
C GLN A 67 38.20 -41.49 -33.90
N LEU A 68 37.37 -41.23 -34.91
CA LEU A 68 36.18 -42.03 -35.21
C LEU A 68 36.55 -43.46 -35.59
N GLN A 69 37.57 -43.62 -36.43
CA GLN A 69 38.06 -44.93 -36.83
C GLN A 69 38.62 -45.71 -35.63
N SER A 70 39.47 -45.08 -34.82
CA SER A 70 40.01 -45.66 -33.58
C SER A 70 38.90 -46.03 -32.59
N SER A 71 37.85 -45.22 -32.47
CA SER A 71 36.69 -45.52 -31.63
C SER A 71 35.90 -46.72 -32.15
N LEU A 72 35.73 -46.85 -33.47
CA LEU A 72 35.04 -47.99 -34.08
C LEU A 72 35.80 -49.30 -33.85
N GLU A 73 37.13 -49.28 -34.03
CA GLU A 73 38.01 -50.42 -33.72
C GLU A 73 37.95 -50.77 -32.22
N SER A 74 37.99 -49.78 -31.34
CA SER A 74 37.89 -49.98 -29.89
C SER A 74 36.54 -50.59 -29.49
N ILE A 75 35.43 -50.14 -30.09
CA ILE A 75 34.10 -50.70 -29.84
C ILE A 75 34.02 -52.15 -30.31
N ALA A 76 34.61 -52.47 -31.45
CA ALA A 76 34.67 -53.85 -31.94
C ALA A 76 35.46 -54.75 -30.98
N SER A 77 36.60 -54.28 -30.48
CA SER A 77 37.40 -54.99 -29.46
C SER A 77 36.60 -55.19 -28.17
N ILE A 78 36.00 -54.12 -27.62
CA ILE A 78 35.21 -54.20 -26.39
C ILE A 78 34.05 -55.18 -26.55
N LYS A 79 33.39 -55.20 -27.72
CA LYS A 79 32.32 -56.16 -27.99
C LYS A 79 32.83 -57.60 -28.00
N GLN A 80 34.01 -57.84 -28.57
CA GLN A 80 34.65 -59.15 -28.54
C GLN A 80 35.05 -59.55 -27.12
N ASP A 81 35.62 -58.64 -26.34
CA ASP A 81 35.96 -58.87 -24.94
C ASP A 81 34.73 -59.17 -24.08
N LEU A 82 33.63 -58.45 -24.28
CA LEU A 82 32.35 -58.72 -23.61
C LEU A 82 31.80 -60.10 -23.95
N ASN A 83 31.90 -60.53 -25.21
CA ASN A 83 31.50 -61.88 -25.61
C ASN A 83 32.39 -62.94 -24.94
N ASN A 84 33.70 -62.73 -24.91
CA ASN A 84 34.65 -63.61 -24.22
C ASN A 84 34.33 -63.71 -22.72
N ILE A 85 34.07 -62.57 -22.06
CA ILE A 85 33.67 -62.51 -20.64
C ILE A 85 32.38 -63.31 -20.42
N ASN A 86 31.38 -63.17 -21.29
CA ASN A 86 30.12 -63.91 -21.19
C ASN A 86 30.34 -65.43 -21.34
N GLU A 87 31.21 -65.87 -22.25
CA GLU A 87 31.59 -67.28 -22.36
C GLU A 87 32.32 -67.80 -21.12
N PHE A 88 33.19 -66.99 -20.49
CA PHE A 88 33.84 -67.35 -19.24
C PHE A 88 32.83 -67.46 -18.09
N PHE A 89 31.84 -66.58 -18.01
CA PHE A 89 30.78 -66.66 -16.98
C PHE A 89 29.97 -67.95 -17.06
N ASN A 90 29.73 -68.49 -18.25
CA ASN A 90 29.04 -69.79 -18.40
C ASN A 90 29.80 -70.95 -17.72
N LYS A 91 31.12 -70.84 -17.53
CA LYS A 91 31.96 -71.86 -16.87
C LYS A 91 32.06 -71.68 -15.34
N VAL A 92 31.64 -70.53 -14.81
CA VAL A 92 31.71 -70.20 -13.37
C VAL A 92 30.85 -71.12 -12.48
N PRO A 93 29.61 -71.53 -12.85
CA PRO A 93 28.80 -72.41 -12.02
C PRO A 93 29.46 -73.77 -11.77
N GLU A 94 30.09 -74.35 -12.79
CA GLU A 94 30.81 -75.63 -12.68
C GLU A 94 32.07 -75.51 -11.82
N LEU A 95 32.77 -74.38 -11.91
CA LEU A 95 33.94 -74.08 -11.07
C LEU A 95 33.53 -73.83 -9.61
N SER A 96 32.42 -73.12 -9.38
CA SER A 96 31.86 -72.88 -8.05
C SER A 96 31.48 -74.18 -7.35
N ALA A 97 30.86 -75.12 -8.09
CA ALA A 97 30.53 -76.44 -7.57
C ALA A 97 31.80 -77.25 -7.18
N LYS A 98 32.86 -77.21 -8.00
CA LYS A 98 34.14 -77.89 -7.70
C LYS A 98 34.89 -77.27 -6.51
N LEU A 99 34.78 -75.96 -6.32
CA LEU A 99 35.47 -75.22 -5.25
C LEU A 99 34.65 -75.10 -3.96
N GLN A 100 33.46 -75.69 -3.88
CA GLN A 100 32.57 -75.57 -2.72
C GLN A 100 33.26 -75.98 -1.41
N ALA A 101 34.02 -77.08 -1.39
CA ALA A 101 34.77 -77.51 -0.21
C ALA A 101 35.84 -76.49 0.24
N VAL A 102 36.48 -75.79 -0.70
CA VAL A 102 37.45 -74.73 -0.41
C VAL A 102 36.74 -73.47 0.09
N GLN A 103 35.56 -73.15 -0.45
CA GLN A 103 34.76 -72.04 0.05
C GLN A 103 34.28 -72.29 1.48
N GLU A 104 33.83 -73.50 1.80
CA GLU A 104 33.43 -73.90 3.15
C GLU A 104 34.60 -73.81 4.14
N GLU A 105 35.80 -74.28 3.76
CA GLU A 105 36.98 -74.18 4.62
C GLU A 105 37.47 -72.73 4.76
N ASN A 106 37.37 -71.92 3.71
CA ASN A 106 37.66 -70.49 3.77
C ASN A 106 36.67 -69.74 4.67
N MET A 107 35.37 -70.10 4.66
CA MET A 107 34.40 -69.53 5.61
C MET A 107 34.77 -69.88 7.05
N ARG A 108 35.14 -71.12 7.34
CA ARG A 108 35.61 -71.53 8.68
C ARG A 108 36.87 -70.78 9.08
N HIS A 109 37.85 -70.67 8.19
CA HIS A 109 39.08 -69.92 8.45
C HIS A 109 38.78 -68.43 8.72
N SER A 110 37.94 -67.80 7.90
CA SER A 110 37.48 -66.42 8.09
C SER A 110 36.83 -66.24 9.46
N GLN A 111 35.97 -67.16 9.88
CA GLN A 111 35.35 -67.13 11.22
C GLN A 111 36.37 -67.23 12.34
N TYR A 112 37.35 -68.14 12.24
CA TYR A 112 38.40 -68.26 13.25
C TYR A 112 39.31 -67.04 13.31
N VAL A 113 39.62 -66.42 12.17
CA VAL A 113 40.39 -65.17 12.10
C VAL A 113 39.60 -64.04 12.77
N THR A 114 38.33 -63.84 12.40
CA THR A 114 37.46 -62.83 13.01
C THR A 114 37.30 -63.06 14.51
N ALA A 115 37.09 -64.31 14.95
CA ALA A 115 37.02 -64.63 16.37
C ALA A 115 38.34 -64.32 17.07
N LYS A 116 39.49 -64.70 16.50
CA LYS A 116 40.82 -64.45 17.07
C LYS A 116 41.15 -62.97 17.19
N GLU A 117 40.81 -62.17 16.19
CA GLU A 117 40.99 -60.72 16.21
C GLU A 117 40.09 -60.06 17.26
N ASN A 118 38.84 -60.51 17.37
CA ASN A 118 37.88 -59.99 18.35
C ASN A 118 38.11 -60.48 19.79
N LEU A 119 38.83 -61.59 20.02
CA LEU A 119 39.16 -62.09 21.38
C LEU A 119 39.83 -61.00 22.23
N LYS A 120 40.68 -60.16 21.64
CA LYS A 120 41.35 -59.05 22.34
C LYS A 120 40.33 -58.07 22.92
N HIS A 121 39.30 -57.73 22.18
CA HIS A 121 38.22 -56.84 22.59
C HIS A 121 37.27 -57.53 23.58
N THR A 122 37.03 -58.84 23.44
CA THR A 122 36.23 -59.60 24.40
C THR A 122 36.83 -59.54 25.82
N PHE A 123 38.15 -59.69 25.99
CA PHE A 123 38.77 -59.63 27.32
C PHE A 123 38.97 -58.21 27.88
N THR A 124 38.97 -57.18 27.04
CA THR A 124 39.26 -55.79 27.45
C THR A 124 38.01 -54.89 27.49
N LEU A 125 36.83 -55.45 27.20
CA LEU A 125 35.58 -54.70 27.09
C LEU A 125 35.22 -53.90 28.36
N PRO A 126 35.23 -54.46 29.58
CA PRO A 126 34.79 -53.73 30.76
C PRO A 126 35.71 -52.55 31.12
N GLU A 127 37.03 -52.75 31.01
CA GLU A 127 38.04 -51.70 31.25
C GLU A 127 37.95 -50.61 30.18
N SER A 128 37.82 -50.99 28.91
CA SER A 128 37.67 -50.04 27.80
C SER A 128 36.39 -49.21 27.96
N VAL A 129 35.28 -49.84 28.37
CA VAL A 129 34.00 -49.15 28.60
C VAL A 129 34.12 -48.11 29.71
N GLU A 130 34.71 -48.48 30.85
CA GLU A 130 34.87 -47.56 31.99
C GLU A 130 35.81 -46.39 31.64
N MET A 131 36.92 -46.68 30.95
CA MET A 131 37.80 -45.64 30.41
C MET A 131 37.04 -44.71 29.47
N THR A 132 36.30 -45.23 28.48
CA THR A 132 35.52 -44.40 27.56
C THR A 132 34.52 -43.49 28.30
N LYS A 133 33.83 -43.99 29.35
CA LYS A 133 32.93 -43.15 30.17
C LYS A 133 33.67 -41.97 30.81
N GLN A 134 34.86 -42.20 31.38
CA GLN A 134 35.67 -41.15 31.97
C GLN A 134 36.11 -40.11 30.93
N TRP A 135 36.51 -40.54 29.74
CA TRP A 135 36.94 -39.65 28.66
C TRP A 135 35.77 -38.80 28.11
N ILE A 136 34.56 -39.36 28.03
CA ILE A 136 33.35 -38.59 27.68
C ILE A 136 33.09 -37.51 28.75
N ASN A 137 33.16 -37.87 30.03
CA ASN A 137 32.92 -36.94 31.14
C ASN A 137 33.97 -35.83 31.22
N GLN A 138 35.22 -36.12 30.85
CA GLN A 138 36.32 -35.15 30.79
C GLN A 138 36.30 -34.27 29.52
N GLY A 139 35.41 -34.55 28.56
CA GLY A 139 35.30 -33.78 27.31
C GLY A 139 36.31 -34.17 26.23
N ASN A 140 37.08 -35.25 26.41
CA ASN A 140 38.03 -35.75 25.42
C ASN A 140 37.32 -36.62 24.36
N LEU A 141 36.43 -36.00 23.58
CA LEU A 141 35.46 -36.70 22.73
C LEU A 141 36.09 -37.51 21.58
N LEU A 142 37.23 -37.09 21.03
CA LEU A 142 37.86 -37.80 19.90
C LEU A 142 38.40 -39.17 20.29
N TYR A 143 39.07 -39.25 21.44
CA TYR A 143 39.62 -40.50 21.95
C TYR A 143 38.50 -41.44 22.40
N ALA A 144 37.49 -40.90 23.07
CA ALA A 144 36.30 -41.66 23.40
C ALA A 144 35.58 -42.18 22.14
N HIS A 145 35.45 -41.37 21.09
CA HIS A 145 34.86 -41.79 19.82
C HIS A 145 35.66 -42.89 19.12
N GLN A 146 36.99 -42.81 19.13
CA GLN A 146 37.85 -43.85 18.56
C GLN A 146 37.62 -45.21 19.23
N ILE A 147 37.59 -45.24 20.57
CA ILE A 147 37.34 -46.49 21.30
C ILE A 147 35.93 -47.02 21.02
N ILE A 148 34.91 -46.15 20.98
CA ILE A 148 33.54 -46.56 20.63
C ILE A 148 33.49 -47.14 19.22
N MET A 149 34.17 -46.53 18.25
CA MET A 149 34.21 -47.00 16.87
C MET A 149 34.87 -48.38 16.77
N ASP A 150 35.98 -48.61 17.49
CA ASP A 150 36.65 -49.92 17.52
C ASP A 150 35.74 -51.00 18.14
N LEU A 151 35.03 -50.67 19.22
CA LEU A 151 34.07 -51.58 19.87
C LEU A 151 32.83 -51.85 18.99
N GLU A 152 32.29 -50.83 18.32
CA GLU A 152 31.17 -50.97 17.39
C GLU A 152 31.57 -51.80 16.16
N ASN A 153 32.75 -51.57 15.58
CA ASN A 153 33.25 -52.37 14.44
C ASN A 153 33.43 -53.84 14.84
N SER A 154 34.02 -54.10 16.00
CA SER A 154 34.18 -55.46 16.55
C SER A 154 32.83 -56.17 16.71
N ARG A 155 31.84 -55.48 17.30
CA ARG A 155 30.46 -55.98 17.39
C ARG A 155 29.87 -56.27 16.01
N ASP A 156 29.99 -55.33 15.09
CA ASP A 156 29.35 -55.39 13.79
C ASP A 156 29.95 -56.50 12.91
N ASP A 157 31.27 -56.75 13.01
CA ASP A 157 31.95 -57.85 12.32
C ASP A 157 31.57 -59.22 12.90
N LEU A 158 31.45 -59.34 14.23
CA LEU A 158 30.94 -60.57 14.87
C LEU A 158 29.50 -60.87 14.44
N LEU A 159 28.64 -59.85 14.42
CA LEU A 159 27.26 -59.98 13.97
C LEU A 159 27.15 -60.28 12.47
N TYR A 160 28.06 -59.75 11.66
CA TYR A 160 28.10 -60.05 10.22
C TYR A 160 28.53 -61.49 9.93
N GLU A 161 29.55 -62.01 10.61
CA GLU A 161 29.95 -63.41 10.47
C GLU A 161 28.85 -64.36 10.93
N LEU A 162 28.11 -64.00 11.99
CA LEU A 162 26.92 -64.73 12.42
C LEU A 162 25.82 -64.68 11.35
N HIS A 163 25.64 -63.55 10.67
CA HIS A 163 24.63 -63.39 9.62
C HIS A 163 24.92 -64.24 8.37
N LYS A 164 26.19 -64.48 8.04
CA LYS A 164 26.59 -65.34 6.91
C LYS A 164 26.24 -66.82 7.11
N LEU A 165 26.01 -67.25 8.35
CA LEU A 165 25.73 -68.66 8.64
C LEU A 165 24.30 -69.03 8.20
N PRO A 166 24.12 -70.18 7.51
CA PRO A 166 22.80 -70.63 7.03
C PRO A 166 21.84 -70.99 8.18
N ASN A 167 22.35 -71.33 9.37
CA ASN A 167 21.56 -71.62 10.57
C ASN A 167 21.88 -70.58 11.66
N GLN A 168 21.12 -69.49 11.70
CA GLN A 168 21.24 -68.47 12.75
C GLN A 168 20.67 -69.05 14.07
N SER A 169 21.52 -69.35 15.05
CA SER A 169 21.07 -69.68 16.41
C SER A 169 20.54 -68.41 17.08
N PRO A 170 19.26 -68.32 17.45
CA PRO A 170 18.72 -67.15 18.12
C PRO A 170 19.37 -66.91 19.48
N ALA A 171 19.84 -67.96 20.18
CA ALA A 171 20.54 -67.84 21.46
C ALA A 171 21.87 -67.08 21.33
N ASP A 172 22.64 -67.32 20.26
CA ASP A 172 23.94 -66.68 20.04
C ASP A 172 23.77 -65.20 19.69
N THR A 173 22.72 -64.86 18.94
CA THR A 173 22.37 -63.45 18.68
C THR A 173 21.99 -62.70 19.95
N VAL A 174 21.27 -63.35 20.88
CA VAL A 174 20.84 -62.76 22.15
C VAL A 174 22.02 -62.60 23.10
N MET A 175 22.90 -63.60 23.18
CA MET A 175 24.11 -63.54 24.01
C MET A 175 25.06 -62.42 23.56
N LEU A 176 25.31 -62.29 22.25
CA LEU A 176 26.15 -61.22 21.70
C LEU A 176 25.54 -59.83 21.93
N LYS A 177 24.21 -59.70 21.82
CA LYS A 177 23.52 -58.44 22.11
C LYS A 177 23.62 -58.05 23.59
N ALA A 178 23.40 -59.00 24.51
CA ALA A 178 23.53 -58.76 25.94
C ALA A 178 24.97 -58.41 26.34
N TYR A 179 25.96 -59.05 25.72
CA TYR A 179 27.37 -58.76 26.00
C TYR A 179 27.81 -57.36 25.57
N LEU A 180 27.19 -56.80 24.52
CA LEU A 180 27.59 -55.55 23.89
C LEU A 180 26.60 -54.40 24.17
N GLU A 181 25.67 -54.59 25.11
CA GLU A 181 24.69 -53.58 25.53
C GLU A 181 25.37 -52.32 26.10
N ASP A 182 26.46 -52.50 26.85
CA ASP A 182 27.25 -51.39 27.40
C ASP A 182 27.85 -50.48 26.32
N VAL A 183 28.14 -51.03 25.13
CA VAL A 183 28.65 -50.25 23.98
C VAL A 183 27.56 -49.34 23.42
N GLU A 184 26.30 -49.80 23.41
CA GLU A 184 25.16 -48.98 23.01
C GLU A 184 24.93 -47.82 23.99
N MET A 185 25.06 -48.08 25.30
CA MET A 185 24.98 -47.04 26.32
C MET A 185 26.08 -45.98 26.15
N LEU A 186 27.31 -46.37 25.83
CA LEU A 186 28.40 -45.43 25.52
C LEU A 186 28.08 -44.55 24.31
N SER A 187 27.55 -45.14 23.24
CA SER A 187 27.14 -44.44 22.02
C SER A 187 26.08 -43.38 22.34
N GLN A 188 25.10 -43.71 23.19
CA GLN A 188 24.07 -42.77 23.67
C GLN A 188 24.64 -41.65 24.57
N LEU A 189 25.61 -41.95 25.44
CA LEU A 189 26.28 -40.95 26.26
C LEU A 189 27.09 -39.96 25.42
N MET A 190 27.81 -40.47 24.41
CA MET A 190 28.52 -39.66 23.43
C MET A 190 27.57 -38.73 22.68
N GLU A 191 26.44 -39.28 22.20
CA GLU A 191 25.40 -38.50 21.52
C GLU A 191 24.89 -37.36 22.42
N LYS A 192 24.57 -37.63 23.69
CA LYS A 192 24.14 -36.61 24.66
C LYS A 192 25.18 -35.50 24.84
N GLN A 193 26.45 -35.85 24.93
CA GLN A 193 27.51 -34.87 25.11
C GLN A 193 27.73 -34.02 23.85
N ILE A 194 27.65 -34.62 22.66
CA ILE A 194 27.69 -33.89 21.38
C ILE A 194 26.48 -32.95 21.27
N ARG A 195 25.28 -33.40 21.63
CA ARG A 195 24.08 -32.54 21.67
C ARG A 195 24.28 -31.33 22.59
N LEU A 196 24.88 -31.52 23.76
CA LEU A 196 25.17 -30.42 24.70
C LEU A 196 26.14 -29.40 24.09
N VAL A 197 27.23 -29.88 23.49
CA VAL A 197 28.23 -29.03 22.82
C VAL A 197 27.58 -28.22 21.68
N LEU A 198 26.79 -28.88 20.82
CA LEU A 198 26.09 -28.24 19.72
C LEU A 198 25.02 -27.24 20.20
N SER A 199 24.31 -27.53 21.29
CA SER A 199 23.30 -26.61 21.83
C SER A 199 23.89 -25.26 22.27
N ARG A 200 25.19 -25.22 22.56
CA ARG A 200 25.93 -24.03 22.99
C ARG A 200 26.83 -23.45 21.90
N THR A 201 26.68 -23.89 20.64
CA THR A 201 27.59 -23.55 19.53
C THR A 201 27.99 -22.07 19.51
N LEU A 202 27.03 -21.13 19.48
CA LEU A 202 27.33 -19.69 19.38
C LEU A 202 28.16 -19.16 20.56
N ASN A 203 27.99 -19.73 21.76
CA ASN A 203 28.77 -19.34 22.94
C ASN A 203 30.13 -20.05 22.99
N THR A 204 30.17 -21.32 22.60
CA THR A 204 31.40 -22.13 22.57
C THR A 204 32.36 -21.61 21.52
N VAL A 205 31.88 -21.27 20.32
CA VAL A 205 32.72 -20.73 19.23
C VAL A 205 33.41 -19.41 19.64
N ARG A 206 32.78 -18.58 20.47
CA ARG A 206 33.41 -17.35 20.98
C ARG A 206 34.60 -17.61 21.91
N LYS A 207 34.60 -18.73 22.63
CA LYS A 207 35.62 -19.06 23.65
C LYS A 207 36.63 -20.08 23.16
N GLU A 208 36.15 -21.18 22.61
CA GLU A 208 36.94 -22.35 22.23
C GLU A 208 36.36 -23.04 20.96
N PRO A 209 36.71 -22.54 19.76
CA PRO A 209 36.21 -23.08 18.48
C PRO A 209 36.57 -24.56 18.23
N THR A 210 37.69 -25.02 18.79
CA THR A 210 38.22 -26.39 18.62
C THR A 210 37.27 -27.48 19.10
N VAL A 211 36.46 -27.19 20.12
CA VAL A 211 35.46 -28.12 20.68
C VAL A 211 34.35 -28.40 19.64
N ILE A 212 33.92 -27.38 18.90
CA ILE A 212 32.91 -27.53 17.84
C ILE A 212 33.48 -28.29 16.65
N VAL A 213 34.70 -27.95 16.21
CA VAL A 213 35.37 -28.68 15.12
C VAL A 213 35.54 -30.16 15.49
N THR A 214 35.85 -30.45 16.75
CA THR A 214 35.96 -31.82 17.28
C THR A 214 34.61 -32.56 17.20
N ALA A 215 33.52 -31.95 17.66
CA ALA A 215 32.19 -32.54 17.57
C ALA A 215 31.77 -32.78 16.09
N LEU A 216 32.02 -31.82 15.20
CA LEU A 216 31.70 -31.94 13.77
C LEU A 216 32.54 -33.01 13.07
N ARG A 217 33.82 -33.14 13.42
CA ARG A 217 34.67 -34.23 12.93
C ARG A 217 34.12 -35.61 13.27
N ILE A 218 33.59 -35.76 14.49
CA ILE A 218 32.96 -37.01 14.93
C ILE A 218 31.69 -37.25 14.11
N ILE A 219 30.83 -36.24 13.95
CA ILE A 219 29.59 -36.35 13.15
C ILE A 219 29.89 -36.77 11.70
N GLU A 220 30.87 -36.15 11.04
CA GLU A 220 31.24 -36.51 9.66
C GLU A 220 31.80 -37.94 9.55
N ARG A 221 32.53 -38.42 10.57
CA ARG A 221 32.98 -39.82 10.62
C ARG A 221 31.82 -40.79 10.76
N GLU A 222 30.84 -40.46 11.59
CA GLU A 222 29.64 -41.26 11.81
C GLU A 222 28.74 -41.30 10.57
N GLU A 223 28.55 -40.19 9.88
CA GLU A 223 27.82 -40.14 8.60
C GLU A 223 28.51 -40.97 7.51
N LYS A 224 29.85 -40.93 7.48
CA LYS A 224 30.63 -41.77 6.56
C LYS A 224 30.45 -43.26 6.89
N ALA A 225 30.45 -43.62 8.17
CA ALA A 225 30.18 -44.99 8.63
C ALA A 225 28.76 -45.45 8.27
N ASP A 226 27.76 -44.57 8.43
CA ASP A 226 26.38 -44.82 8.01
C ASP A 226 26.29 -45.10 6.50
N HIS A 227 26.98 -44.30 5.67
CA HIS A 227 27.04 -44.52 4.23
C HIS A 227 27.66 -45.88 3.86
N PHE A 228 28.77 -46.26 4.50
CA PHE A 228 29.38 -47.57 4.30
C PHE A 228 28.46 -48.72 4.72
N ALA A 229 27.78 -48.59 5.86
CA ALA A 229 26.84 -49.60 6.34
C ALA A 229 25.66 -49.78 5.36
N ILE A 230 25.10 -48.69 4.85
CA ILE A 230 24.02 -48.74 3.84
C ILE A 230 24.52 -49.39 2.54
N GLN A 231 25.74 -49.10 2.09
CA GLN A 231 26.30 -49.71 0.89
C GLN A 231 26.54 -51.22 1.08
N ARG A 232 27.07 -51.62 2.25
CA ARG A 232 27.26 -53.03 2.62
C ARG A 232 25.92 -53.76 2.72
N HIS A 233 24.88 -53.12 3.23
CA HIS A 233 23.53 -53.67 3.29
C HIS A 233 22.97 -53.98 1.90
N LYS A 234 23.16 -53.08 0.92
CA LYS A 234 22.73 -53.33 -0.48
C LYS A 234 23.43 -54.54 -1.11
N GLN A 235 24.66 -54.82 -0.72
CA GLN A 235 25.45 -55.94 -1.27
C GLN A 235 25.22 -57.25 -0.52
N SER A 236 25.02 -57.20 0.80
CA SER A 236 25.06 -58.38 1.68
C SER A 236 23.77 -58.67 2.45
N GLY A 237 22.78 -57.76 2.41
CA GLY A 237 21.53 -57.89 3.18
C GLY A 237 21.67 -57.61 4.69
N PHE A 238 22.89 -57.53 5.22
CA PHE A 238 23.15 -57.26 6.63
C PHE A 238 23.17 -55.75 6.95
N MET A 239 22.50 -55.34 8.03
CA MET A 239 22.58 -53.99 8.57
C MET A 239 23.02 -54.06 10.05
N PRO A 240 24.08 -53.35 10.45
CA PRO A 240 24.46 -53.26 11.85
C PRO A 240 23.37 -52.67 12.74
N PRO A 241 23.24 -53.11 14.01
CA PRO A 241 22.27 -52.57 14.95
C PRO A 241 22.58 -51.11 15.29
N GLY A 242 21.54 -50.27 15.27
CA GLY A 242 21.64 -48.84 15.58
C GLY A 242 22.12 -47.95 14.43
N ARG A 243 22.32 -48.50 13.22
CA ARG A 243 22.69 -47.75 12.01
C ARG A 243 21.50 -47.68 11.03
N PRO A 244 21.31 -46.59 10.26
CA PRO A 244 22.09 -45.35 10.30
C PRO A 244 21.73 -44.49 11.53
N LYS A 245 22.73 -43.87 12.15
CA LYS A 245 22.55 -42.99 13.32
C LYS A 245 22.08 -41.58 12.94
N ARG A 246 22.40 -41.09 11.74
CA ARG A 246 21.98 -39.76 11.21
C ARG A 246 22.34 -38.60 12.15
N TRP A 247 23.58 -38.57 12.61
CA TRP A 247 24.07 -37.54 13.53
C TRP A 247 24.10 -36.14 12.93
N LYS A 248 24.15 -36.00 11.60
CA LYS A 248 24.00 -34.72 10.91
C LYS A 248 22.59 -34.17 11.07
N ASP A 249 21.56 -34.98 10.84
CA ASP A 249 20.16 -34.56 11.04
C ASP A 249 19.91 -34.19 12.49
N MET A 250 20.48 -34.97 13.43
CA MET A 250 20.47 -34.68 14.85
C MET A 250 21.11 -33.32 15.15
N ALA A 251 22.28 -33.04 14.58
CA ALA A 251 22.99 -31.80 14.81
C ALA A 251 22.18 -30.58 14.34
N MET A 252 21.58 -30.66 13.15
CA MET A 252 20.74 -29.59 12.62
C MET A 252 19.53 -29.31 13.51
N LYS A 253 18.84 -30.35 14.00
CA LYS A 253 17.71 -30.21 14.93
C LYS A 253 18.11 -29.59 16.28
N VAL A 254 19.31 -29.91 16.77
CA VAL A 254 19.82 -29.34 18.03
C VAL A 254 20.15 -27.85 17.86
N LEU A 255 20.73 -27.48 16.73
CA LEU A 255 21.00 -26.07 16.40
C LEU A 255 19.69 -25.29 16.26
N GLU A 256 18.70 -25.84 15.56
CA GLU A 256 17.38 -25.23 15.41
C GLU A 256 16.71 -25.01 16.77
N LYS A 257 16.68 -26.04 17.64
CA LYS A 257 16.13 -25.92 18.99
C LYS A 257 16.88 -24.91 19.85
N SER A 258 18.22 -24.81 19.70
CA SER A 258 19.02 -23.81 20.41
C SER A 258 18.64 -22.39 19.99
N VAL A 259 18.45 -22.16 18.69
CA VAL A 259 17.98 -20.86 18.16
C VAL A 259 16.59 -20.52 18.68
N ALA A 260 15.64 -21.47 18.62
CA ALA A 260 14.28 -21.27 19.12
C ALA A 260 14.26 -20.89 20.62
N ASN A 261 14.99 -21.63 21.45
CA ASN A 261 15.10 -21.35 22.89
C ASN A 261 15.69 -19.95 23.18
N ARG A 262 16.58 -19.43 22.32
CA ARG A 262 17.17 -18.10 22.48
C ARG A 262 16.16 -17.00 22.17
N ILE A 263 15.34 -17.17 21.14
CA ILE A 263 14.26 -16.23 20.80
C ILE A 263 13.20 -16.24 21.90
N GLU A 264 12.74 -17.43 22.32
CA GLU A 264 11.77 -17.57 23.42
C GLU A 264 12.32 -16.96 24.72
N GLY A 265 13.59 -17.20 25.05
CA GLY A 265 14.24 -16.63 26.22
C GLY A 265 14.46 -15.11 26.18
N THR A 266 14.21 -14.47 25.04
CA THR A 266 14.23 -13.00 24.90
C THR A 266 12.92 -12.36 25.34
N HIS A 267 11.85 -13.14 25.39
CA HIS A 267 10.55 -12.69 25.89
C HIS A 267 10.57 -12.68 27.43
N VAL A 268 10.91 -11.53 28.00
CA VAL A 268 11.10 -11.36 29.45
C VAL A 268 9.89 -10.72 30.14
N GLU A 269 9.12 -9.89 29.43
CA GLU A 269 8.04 -9.07 30.00
C GLU A 269 6.70 -9.42 29.36
N GLU A 270 5.64 -9.55 30.17
CA GLU A 270 4.27 -9.67 29.67
C GLU A 270 3.60 -8.29 29.53
N ARG A 271 2.47 -8.23 28.81
CA ARG A 271 1.69 -6.99 28.62
C ARG A 271 1.29 -6.34 29.96
N VAL A 272 1.08 -7.13 31.01
CA VAL A 272 0.70 -6.66 32.35
C VAL A 272 1.82 -5.86 33.01
N ASP A 273 3.09 -6.23 32.74
CA ASP A 273 4.25 -5.62 33.39
C ASP A 273 4.63 -4.28 32.75
N ASN A 274 4.47 -4.16 31.43
CA ASN A 274 4.92 -2.99 30.69
C ASN A 274 4.09 -2.72 29.42
N LYS A 275 3.54 -1.50 29.31
CA LYS A 275 2.77 -1.07 28.11
C LYS A 275 3.60 -1.05 26.82
N MET A 276 4.93 -0.97 26.91
CA MET A 276 5.85 -0.99 25.78
C MET A 276 6.59 -2.35 25.65
N TRP A 277 6.08 -3.42 26.25
CA TRP A 277 6.70 -4.75 26.24
C TRP A 277 7.07 -5.20 24.82
N LEU A 278 6.17 -5.02 23.84
CA LEU A 278 6.40 -5.49 22.47
C LEU A 278 7.54 -4.71 21.78
N VAL A 279 7.61 -3.39 21.98
CA VAL A 279 8.70 -2.57 21.42
C VAL A 279 10.05 -3.02 21.99
N ARG A 280 10.11 -3.26 23.31
CA ARG A 280 11.35 -3.73 23.96
C ARG A 280 11.71 -5.14 23.53
N TYR A 281 10.74 -6.05 23.44
CA TYR A 281 10.93 -7.40 22.94
C TYR A 281 11.51 -7.41 21.52
N LEU A 282 10.91 -6.63 20.61
CA LEU A 282 11.36 -6.51 19.22
C LEU A 282 12.78 -5.93 19.13
N GLU A 283 13.12 -4.95 19.96
CA GLU A 283 14.47 -4.37 20.00
C GLU A 283 15.51 -5.33 20.58
N LEU A 284 15.20 -6.02 21.68
CA LEU A 284 16.08 -7.05 22.24
C LEU A 284 16.29 -8.20 21.26
N THR A 285 15.23 -8.59 20.54
CA THR A 285 15.30 -9.61 19.49
C THR A 285 16.17 -9.15 18.32
N ARG A 286 16.06 -7.88 17.90
CA ARG A 286 16.93 -7.28 16.87
C ARG A 286 18.40 -7.36 17.28
N LEU A 287 18.74 -6.91 18.48
CA LEU A 287 20.11 -6.95 19.01
C LEU A 287 20.65 -8.38 19.11
N LEU A 288 19.84 -9.31 19.61
CA LEU A 288 20.19 -10.72 19.72
C LEU A 288 20.52 -11.33 18.36
N ILE A 289 19.61 -11.20 17.39
CA ILE A 289 19.75 -11.78 16.05
C ILE A 289 20.97 -11.18 15.34
N LEU A 290 21.17 -9.86 15.44
CA LEU A 290 22.31 -9.19 14.82
C LEU A 290 23.63 -9.76 15.34
N GLU A 291 23.79 -9.85 16.67
CA GLU A 291 25.01 -10.34 17.30
C GLU A 291 25.26 -11.83 17.00
N ASP A 292 24.21 -12.65 17.02
CA ASP A 292 24.34 -14.08 16.78
C ASP A 292 24.60 -14.42 15.32
N LEU A 293 23.98 -13.72 14.37
CA LEU A 293 24.29 -13.88 12.95
C LEU A 293 25.69 -13.34 12.61
N ARG A 294 26.14 -12.28 13.28
CA ARG A 294 27.53 -11.81 13.16
C ARG A 294 28.51 -12.90 13.57
N VAL A 295 28.26 -13.57 14.67
CA VAL A 295 29.09 -14.70 15.14
C VAL A 295 28.99 -15.91 14.21
N ALA A 296 27.79 -16.22 13.70
CA ALA A 296 27.63 -17.28 12.72
C ALA A 296 28.47 -17.04 11.46
N LYS A 297 28.49 -15.80 10.96
CA LYS A 297 29.26 -15.41 9.77
C LYS A 297 30.77 -15.34 10.04
N THR A 298 31.19 -14.75 11.16
CA THR A 298 32.62 -14.48 11.41
C THR A 298 33.36 -15.68 12.02
N LEU A 299 32.73 -16.40 12.95
CA LEU A 299 33.40 -17.42 13.76
C LEU A 299 32.88 -18.84 13.49
N CYS A 300 31.60 -19.03 13.17
CA CYS A 300 31.08 -20.37 12.85
C CYS A 300 31.45 -20.81 11.43
N GLU A 301 31.43 -19.93 10.44
CA GLU A 301 31.78 -20.25 9.05
C GLU A 301 33.12 -21.03 8.90
N PRO A 302 34.24 -20.65 9.53
CA PRO A 302 35.49 -21.41 9.44
C PRO A 302 35.47 -22.74 10.20
N CYS A 303 34.55 -22.94 11.16
CA CYS A 303 34.48 -24.16 11.96
C CYS A 303 33.70 -25.29 11.28
N PHE A 304 32.75 -24.94 10.40
CA PHE A 304 31.85 -25.90 9.75
C PHE A 304 32.32 -26.24 8.34
N PRO A 305 32.07 -27.47 7.85
CA PRO A 305 32.38 -27.80 6.47
C PRO A 305 31.54 -26.98 5.46
N PRO A 306 32.09 -26.60 4.29
CA PRO A 306 31.40 -25.72 3.33
C PRO A 306 30.02 -26.23 2.86
N TRP A 307 29.84 -27.55 2.74
CA TRP A 307 28.58 -28.15 2.30
C TRP A 307 27.44 -28.07 3.33
N TYR A 308 27.71 -27.65 4.58
CA TYR A 308 26.65 -27.35 5.55
C TYR A 308 25.97 -26.02 5.27
N ASN A 309 26.64 -25.10 4.57
CA ASN A 309 26.18 -23.73 4.36
C ASN A 309 25.63 -23.11 5.66
N ILE A 310 26.46 -23.14 6.71
CA ILE A 310 26.03 -22.94 8.09
C ILE A 310 25.45 -21.55 8.33
N VAL A 311 26.00 -20.53 7.66
CA VAL A 311 25.50 -19.15 7.75
C VAL A 311 24.07 -19.09 7.25
N ARG A 312 23.82 -19.56 6.02
CA ARG A 312 22.46 -19.61 5.45
C ARG A 312 21.50 -20.44 6.31
N THR A 313 22.00 -21.53 6.89
CA THR A 313 21.23 -22.38 7.79
C THR A 313 20.81 -21.62 9.06
N PHE A 314 21.73 -20.93 9.75
CA PHE A 314 21.39 -20.12 10.92
C PHE A 314 20.39 -19.02 10.58
N VAL A 315 20.57 -18.33 9.45
CA VAL A 315 19.61 -17.31 9.02
C VAL A 315 18.21 -17.91 8.84
N LYS A 316 18.09 -19.08 8.19
CA LYS A 316 16.80 -19.79 8.06
C LYS A 316 16.22 -20.21 9.42
N MET A 317 17.04 -20.71 10.34
CA MET A 317 16.58 -21.10 11.68
C MET A 317 16.05 -19.90 12.47
N TYR A 318 16.78 -18.77 12.47
CA TYR A 318 16.33 -17.54 13.12
C TYR A 318 15.07 -17.00 12.47
N HIS A 319 14.99 -16.99 11.14
CA HIS A 319 13.81 -16.55 10.40
C HIS A 319 12.57 -17.37 10.73
N THR A 320 12.66 -18.70 10.65
CA THR A 320 11.53 -19.60 10.92
C THR A 320 11.08 -19.52 12.38
N SER A 321 12.03 -19.52 13.32
CA SER A 321 11.72 -19.45 14.76
C SER A 321 11.09 -18.12 15.13
N LEU A 322 11.61 -17.01 14.59
CA LEU A 322 11.02 -15.68 14.79
C LEU A 322 9.62 -15.59 14.16
N SER A 323 9.45 -16.12 12.95
CA SER A 323 8.14 -16.17 12.28
C SER A 323 7.09 -16.91 13.11
N GLN A 324 7.45 -18.07 13.68
CA GLN A 324 6.57 -18.84 14.56
C GLN A 324 6.22 -18.05 15.82
N HIS A 325 7.22 -17.50 16.51
CA HIS A 325 6.97 -16.75 17.74
C HIS A 325 6.12 -15.49 17.52
N LEU A 326 6.35 -14.76 16.41
CA LEU A 326 5.50 -13.61 16.06
C LEU A 326 4.06 -14.03 15.74
N LYS A 327 3.86 -15.20 15.10
CA LYS A 327 2.50 -15.74 14.88
C LYS A 327 1.79 -16.06 16.17
N ASP A 328 2.50 -16.60 17.17
CA ASP A 328 1.93 -16.88 18.49
C ASP A 328 1.53 -15.58 19.20
N ILE A 329 2.37 -14.52 19.12
CA ILE A 329 2.03 -13.19 19.63
C ILE A 329 0.79 -12.63 18.94
N ILE A 330 0.69 -12.74 17.61
CA ILE A 330 -0.47 -12.28 16.84
C ILE A 330 -1.73 -13.07 17.22
N ALA A 331 -1.61 -14.38 17.44
CA ALA A 331 -2.73 -15.25 17.82
C ALA A 331 -3.27 -14.93 19.22
N ASN A 332 -2.41 -14.49 20.14
CA ASN A 332 -2.79 -14.00 21.47
C ASN A 332 -3.50 -12.63 21.44
N GLY A 333 -3.51 -11.96 20.29
CA GLY A 333 -4.20 -10.69 20.07
C GLY A 333 -3.31 -9.48 20.34
N LEU A 334 -3.41 -8.47 19.47
CA LEU A 334 -2.67 -7.21 19.55
C LEU A 334 -3.59 -6.06 19.94
N GLU A 335 -3.05 -5.05 20.62
CA GLU A 335 -3.81 -3.89 21.10
C GLU A 335 -3.16 -2.56 20.68
N GLY A 336 -3.98 -1.65 20.12
CA GLY A 336 -3.61 -0.25 19.86
C GLY A 336 -2.26 -0.10 19.12
N ASN A 337 -1.27 0.47 19.81
CA ASN A 337 0.05 0.78 19.26
C ASN A 337 0.89 -0.46 18.92
N GLU A 338 0.53 -1.65 19.45
CA GLU A 338 1.25 -2.89 19.15
C GLU A 338 1.19 -3.27 17.67
N TYR A 339 0.08 -2.96 16.99
CA TYR A 339 -0.05 -3.13 15.54
C TYR A 339 0.99 -2.31 14.78
N VAL A 340 1.16 -1.04 15.17
CA VAL A 340 2.12 -0.10 14.57
C VAL A 340 3.54 -0.59 14.79
N SER A 341 3.88 -0.92 16.04
CA SER A 341 5.23 -1.40 16.40
C SER A 341 5.59 -2.66 15.63
N LEU A 342 4.67 -3.63 15.54
CA LEU A 342 4.93 -4.88 14.84
C LEU A 342 5.03 -4.69 13.32
N LEU A 343 4.09 -3.96 12.71
CA LEU A 343 4.09 -3.72 11.26
C LEU A 343 5.34 -2.93 10.84
N SER A 344 5.69 -1.86 11.56
CA SER A 344 6.90 -1.07 11.29
C SER A 344 8.16 -1.93 11.44
N TRP A 345 8.24 -2.76 12.49
CA TRP A 345 9.42 -3.57 12.71
C TRP A 345 9.59 -4.64 11.62
N ILE A 346 8.51 -5.29 11.19
CA ILE A 346 8.57 -6.31 10.13
C ILE A 346 8.90 -5.70 8.78
N MET A 347 8.28 -4.57 8.44
CA MET A 347 8.41 -3.96 7.11
C MET A 347 9.68 -3.14 6.94
N ASN A 348 10.17 -2.49 8.01
CA ASN A 348 11.26 -1.53 7.94
C ASN A 348 12.52 -1.98 8.70
N THR A 349 12.39 -2.49 9.92
CA THR A 349 13.56 -2.85 10.75
C THR A 349 14.15 -4.21 10.37
N TYR A 350 13.32 -5.24 10.20
CA TYR A 350 13.77 -6.60 9.94
C TYR A 350 14.47 -6.72 8.58
N THR A 351 13.83 -6.25 7.50
CA THR A 351 14.37 -6.26 6.13
C THR A 351 15.38 -5.13 5.88
N GLY A 352 15.39 -4.10 6.72
CA GLY A 352 16.19 -2.90 6.53
C GLY A 352 17.63 -3.00 7.05
N PRO A 353 18.34 -1.85 7.05
CA PRO A 353 19.76 -1.77 7.40
C PRO A 353 20.03 -1.97 8.90
N GLU A 354 19.00 -1.97 9.73
CA GLU A 354 19.13 -2.16 11.19
C GLU A 354 19.30 -3.63 11.59
N LEU A 355 18.95 -4.57 10.70
CA LEU A 355 19.07 -6.01 10.93
C LEU A 355 19.60 -6.76 9.71
N MET A 356 18.75 -7.21 8.76
CA MET A 356 19.19 -8.13 7.71
C MET A 356 20.14 -7.49 6.70
N GLN A 357 19.90 -6.23 6.32
CA GLN A 357 20.79 -5.46 5.43
C GLN A 357 21.89 -4.70 6.19
N HIS A 358 22.11 -5.01 7.47
CA HIS A 358 23.18 -4.38 8.23
C HIS A 358 24.54 -4.63 7.55
N PRO A 359 25.46 -3.65 7.48
CA PRO A 359 26.72 -3.78 6.73
C PRO A 359 27.57 -5.01 7.09
N GLU A 360 27.51 -5.44 8.34
CA GLU A 360 28.22 -6.63 8.83
C GLU A 360 27.58 -7.94 8.33
N LEU A 361 26.25 -7.97 8.14
CA LEU A 361 25.49 -9.15 7.71
C LEU A 361 25.34 -9.19 6.19
N ASN A 362 24.82 -8.12 5.57
CA ASN A 362 24.53 -7.99 4.14
C ASN A 362 23.76 -9.20 3.57
N ILE A 363 22.69 -9.60 4.25
CA ILE A 363 21.86 -10.74 3.88
C ILE A 363 20.67 -10.25 3.06
N ASP A 364 20.50 -10.77 1.85
CA ASP A 364 19.29 -10.55 1.07
C ASP A 364 18.16 -11.45 1.58
N THR A 365 17.06 -10.85 2.00
CA THR A 365 15.87 -11.56 2.48
C THR A 365 15.04 -12.19 1.34
N SER A 366 15.30 -11.81 0.08
CA SER A 366 14.59 -12.36 -1.09
C SER A 366 14.72 -13.88 -1.22
N ASP A 367 15.88 -14.44 -0.82
CA ASP A 367 16.20 -15.87 -0.87
C ASP A 367 15.46 -16.74 0.16
N ILE A 368 14.90 -16.11 1.21
CA ILE A 368 14.28 -16.79 2.36
C ILE A 368 12.77 -16.55 2.38
N GLY A 369 12.32 -15.45 1.77
CA GLY A 369 10.92 -15.05 1.74
C GLY A 369 10.56 -14.09 2.88
N PRO A 370 9.31 -13.59 2.89
CA PRO A 370 8.85 -12.64 3.90
C PRO A 370 8.67 -13.32 5.26
N LEU A 371 8.98 -12.60 6.35
CA LEU A 371 8.90 -13.12 7.73
C LEU A 371 7.50 -13.59 8.11
N LEU A 372 6.48 -12.87 7.67
CA LEU A 372 5.08 -13.28 7.74
C LEU A 372 4.50 -13.32 6.32
N SER A 373 3.49 -14.15 6.08
CA SER A 373 2.81 -14.16 4.79
C SER A 373 2.11 -12.82 4.54
N SER A 374 2.00 -12.43 3.27
CA SER A 374 1.27 -11.22 2.86
C SER A 374 -0.17 -11.20 3.38
N GLU A 375 -0.82 -12.36 3.47
CA GLU A 375 -2.16 -12.51 4.03
C GLU A 375 -2.23 -12.10 5.51
N ILE A 376 -1.26 -12.51 6.33
CA ILE A 376 -1.21 -12.13 7.76
C ILE A 376 -0.96 -10.62 7.87
N ILE A 377 -0.05 -10.07 7.07
CA ILE A 377 0.26 -8.64 7.08
C ILE A 377 -0.97 -7.82 6.67
N ASN A 378 -1.68 -8.22 5.61
CA ASN A 378 -2.91 -7.55 5.17
C ASN A 378 -4.00 -7.61 6.24
N ASN A 379 -4.18 -8.76 6.90
CA ASN A 379 -5.14 -8.91 8.02
C ASN A 379 -4.77 -7.99 9.21
N LEU A 380 -3.48 -7.88 9.54
CA LEU A 380 -3.02 -6.95 10.57
C LEU A 380 -3.28 -5.48 10.20
N GLN A 381 -3.05 -5.10 8.94
CA GLN A 381 -3.35 -3.76 8.43
C GLN A 381 -4.86 -3.48 8.47
N GLU A 382 -5.70 -4.42 8.02
CA GLU A 382 -7.16 -4.30 8.07
C GLU A 382 -7.67 -4.14 9.51
N LYS A 383 -7.17 -4.95 10.45
CA LYS A 383 -7.53 -4.82 11.88
C LYS A 383 -7.09 -3.48 12.46
N TYR A 384 -5.89 -3.01 12.12
CA TYR A 384 -5.41 -1.70 12.53
C TYR A 384 -6.32 -0.57 11.99
N LEU A 385 -6.64 -0.60 10.69
CA LEU A 385 -7.53 0.38 10.06
C LEU A 385 -8.95 0.33 10.66
N LYS A 386 -9.45 -0.87 10.99
CA LYS A 386 -10.74 -1.03 11.68
C LYS A 386 -10.73 -0.41 13.09
N ASN A 387 -9.66 -0.61 13.86
CA ASN A 387 -9.53 0.02 15.17
C ASN A 387 -9.43 1.56 15.06
N MET A 388 -8.67 2.04 14.07
CA MET A 388 -8.57 3.46 13.74
C MET A 388 -9.94 4.06 13.36
N CYS A 389 -10.72 3.34 12.56
CA CYS A 389 -12.11 3.68 12.19
C CYS A 389 -13.00 3.85 13.41
N GLN A 390 -12.99 2.88 14.34
CA GLN A 390 -13.80 2.93 15.55
C GLN A 390 -13.40 4.11 16.44
N ASN A 391 -12.08 4.32 16.61
CA ASN A 391 -11.56 5.45 17.39
C ASN A 391 -12.00 6.79 16.81
N TYR A 392 -12.01 6.93 15.48
CA TYR A 392 -12.52 8.12 14.81
C TYR A 392 -14.01 8.33 15.05
N GLU A 393 -14.84 7.29 14.92
CA GLU A 393 -16.28 7.40 15.15
C GLU A 393 -16.60 7.85 16.58
N ASP A 394 -15.97 7.23 17.57
CA ASP A 394 -16.18 7.57 18.98
C ASP A 394 -15.70 8.99 19.32
N TRP A 395 -14.56 9.39 18.75
CA TRP A 395 -13.96 10.68 19.04
C TRP A 395 -14.68 11.82 18.32
N MET A 396 -14.99 11.66 17.03
CA MET A 396 -15.78 12.62 16.26
C MET A 396 -17.18 12.80 16.85
N LYS A 397 -17.81 11.73 17.36
CA LYS A 397 -19.09 11.83 18.08
C LYS A 397 -18.95 12.67 19.35
N LYS A 398 -17.89 12.48 20.15
CA LYS A 398 -17.64 13.32 21.34
C LYS A 398 -17.41 14.79 20.96
N THR A 399 -16.65 15.06 19.91
CA THR A 399 -16.44 16.42 19.40
C THR A 399 -17.77 17.07 19.01
N LEU A 400 -18.66 16.34 18.33
CA LEU A 400 -20.00 16.83 17.98
C LEU A 400 -20.86 17.13 19.22
N GLU A 401 -20.83 16.28 20.24
CA GLU A 401 -21.60 16.52 21.46
C GLU A 401 -21.09 17.77 22.21
N THR A 402 -19.78 18.04 22.19
CA THR A 402 -19.23 19.31 22.72
C THR A 402 -19.75 20.52 21.94
N GLU A 403 -19.79 20.45 20.61
CA GLU A 403 -20.35 21.53 19.77
C GLU A 403 -21.83 21.78 20.09
N LYS A 404 -22.63 20.72 20.24
CA LYS A 404 -24.04 20.85 20.63
C LYS A 404 -24.16 21.56 21.97
N VAL A 405 -23.41 21.12 22.99
CA VAL A 405 -23.47 21.75 24.32
C VAL A 405 -23.13 23.24 24.24
N ASP A 406 -22.16 23.63 23.42
CA ASP A 406 -21.81 25.02 23.20
C ASP A 406 -22.98 25.82 22.59
N TRP A 407 -23.64 25.28 21.56
CA TRP A 407 -24.81 25.91 20.92
C TRP A 407 -25.99 26.14 21.88
N TRP A 408 -26.08 25.37 22.95
CA TRP A 408 -27.14 25.46 23.97
C TRP A 408 -26.70 26.14 25.26
N SER A 409 -25.45 26.61 25.33
CA SER A 409 -24.85 27.17 26.55
C SER A 409 -25.42 28.54 26.93
N GLY A 410 -26.01 29.24 25.95
CA GLY A 410 -26.47 30.63 26.08
C GLY A 410 -25.33 31.63 26.30
N VAL A 411 -24.13 31.27 25.84
CA VAL A 411 -22.94 32.12 25.84
C VAL A 411 -22.60 32.47 24.40
N ILE A 412 -22.20 33.71 24.15
CA ILE A 412 -21.69 34.12 22.83
C ILE A 412 -20.42 33.29 22.54
N PRO A 413 -20.27 32.70 21.34
CA PRO A 413 -19.06 32.00 20.95
C PRO A 413 -17.81 32.82 21.30
N GLU A 414 -16.88 32.25 22.07
CA GLU A 414 -15.63 32.91 22.42
C GLU A 414 -14.78 33.11 21.16
N GLY A 415 -14.98 34.24 20.46
CA GLY A 415 -13.94 34.78 19.61
C GLY A 415 -12.77 35.09 20.53
N SER A 416 -11.67 34.34 20.39
CA SER A 416 -10.42 34.70 21.06
C SER A 416 -10.21 36.19 20.80
N THR A 417 -9.90 36.99 21.83
CA THR A 417 -9.80 38.46 21.76
C THR A 417 -8.84 39.02 20.68
N GLN A 418 -8.24 38.15 19.88
CA GLN A 418 -7.33 38.40 18.76
C GLN A 418 -7.89 37.97 17.38
N GLU A 419 -8.94 37.16 17.29
CA GLU A 419 -9.53 36.68 16.03
C GLU A 419 -10.83 37.43 15.71
N ALA A 420 -10.87 38.05 14.52
CA ALA A 420 -12.02 38.83 14.06
C ALA A 420 -13.25 37.96 13.69
N TYR A 421 -13.03 36.67 13.40
CA TYR A 421 -14.05 35.76 12.87
C TYR A 421 -14.36 34.66 13.89
N TYR A 422 -15.63 34.26 13.98
CA TYR A 422 -16.02 33.20 14.90
C TYR A 422 -15.71 31.82 14.33
N HIS A 423 -15.00 31.02 15.12
CA HIS A 423 -14.66 29.64 14.83
C HIS A 423 -14.80 28.80 16.09
N THR A 424 -14.98 27.50 15.91
CA THR A 424 -14.83 26.52 16.98
C THR A 424 -13.55 25.73 16.80
N ALA A 425 -13.11 25.04 17.84
CA ALA A 425 -11.95 24.17 17.74
C ALA A 425 -12.23 22.86 16.97
N ALA A 426 -13.49 22.50 16.70
CA ALA A 426 -13.87 21.20 16.14
C ALA A 426 -13.16 20.82 14.81
N PRO A 427 -13.08 21.69 13.78
CA PRO A 427 -12.36 21.36 12.55
C PRO A 427 -10.88 21.09 12.78
N VAL A 428 -10.23 21.94 13.59
CA VAL A 428 -8.80 21.83 13.92
C VAL A 428 -8.53 20.55 14.70
N ILE A 429 -9.32 20.30 15.73
CA ILE A 429 -9.28 19.09 16.56
C ILE A 429 -9.35 17.84 15.66
N ILE A 430 -10.37 17.73 14.80
CA ILE A 430 -10.54 16.59 13.88
C ILE A 430 -9.33 16.38 12.97
N PHE A 431 -8.85 17.43 12.31
CA PHE A 431 -7.73 17.29 11.39
C PHE A 431 -6.38 17.10 12.08
N GLN A 432 -6.18 17.61 13.30
CA GLN A 432 -4.99 17.31 14.10
C GLN A 432 -4.91 15.83 14.49
N MET A 433 -6.04 15.24 14.90
CA MET A 433 -6.10 13.80 15.18
C MET A 433 -5.81 12.97 13.93
N ILE A 434 -6.38 13.37 12.78
CA ILE A 434 -6.12 12.72 11.49
C ILE A 434 -4.63 12.81 11.14
N ASP A 435 -4.04 14.00 11.26
CA ASP A 435 -2.63 14.23 10.96
C ASP A 435 -1.71 13.33 11.81
N GLN A 436 -1.94 13.26 13.12
CA GLN A 436 -1.17 12.40 14.03
C GLN A 436 -1.20 10.92 13.59
N ASN A 437 -2.37 10.39 13.25
CA ASN A 437 -2.46 8.99 12.81
C ASN A 437 -1.86 8.76 11.42
N LEU A 438 -1.98 9.72 10.50
CA LEU A 438 -1.37 9.62 9.16
C LEU A 438 0.16 9.70 9.22
N GLN A 439 0.72 10.50 10.14
CA GLN A 439 2.16 10.49 10.42
C GLN A 439 2.63 9.10 10.88
N VAL A 440 1.86 8.44 11.75
CA VAL A 440 2.17 7.08 12.21
C VAL A 440 2.14 6.08 11.04
N THR A 441 1.11 6.09 10.20
CA THR A 441 1.04 5.18 9.04
C THR A 441 2.18 5.39 8.06
N LYS A 442 2.65 6.64 7.91
CA LYS A 442 3.78 6.99 7.04
C LYS A 442 5.09 6.36 7.50
N THR A 443 5.25 6.13 8.81
CA THR A 443 6.42 5.39 9.34
C THR A 443 6.39 3.90 9.03
N ILE A 444 5.22 3.34 8.70
CA ILE A 444 5.04 1.91 8.41
C ILE A 444 5.20 1.66 6.90
N SER A 445 4.28 2.20 6.08
CA SER A 445 4.31 2.03 4.63
C SER A 445 3.48 3.08 3.88
N THR A 446 3.85 3.32 2.63
CA THR A 446 3.13 4.23 1.72
C THR A 446 1.75 3.69 1.35
N GLU A 447 1.60 2.38 1.20
CA GLU A 447 0.34 1.73 0.84
C GLU A 447 -0.67 1.81 1.99
N LEU A 448 -0.22 1.59 3.24
CA LEU A 448 -1.08 1.72 4.42
C LEU A 448 -1.53 3.18 4.61
N THR A 449 -0.63 4.13 4.37
CA THR A 449 -0.95 5.56 4.41
C THR A 449 -2.03 5.91 3.39
N ALA A 450 -1.93 5.39 2.15
CA ALA A 450 -2.96 5.61 1.13
C ALA A 450 -4.33 5.04 1.55
N GLN A 451 -4.37 3.85 2.14
CA GLN A 451 -5.62 3.27 2.67
C GLN A 451 -6.18 4.10 3.85
N ALA A 452 -5.31 4.55 4.76
CA ALA A 452 -5.70 5.35 5.90
C ALA A 452 -6.29 6.71 5.49
N ILE A 453 -5.76 7.36 4.45
CA ILE A 453 -6.31 8.63 3.92
C ILE A 453 -7.75 8.43 3.43
N VAL A 454 -8.02 7.37 2.66
CA VAL A 454 -9.36 7.08 2.16
C VAL A 454 -10.33 6.88 3.33
N LEU A 455 -9.91 6.15 4.35
CA LEU A 455 -10.68 5.95 5.58
C LEU A 455 -10.93 7.28 6.32
N CYS A 456 -9.92 8.17 6.41
CA CYS A 456 -10.10 9.49 7.02
C CYS A 456 -11.13 10.33 6.26
N ILE A 457 -11.08 10.32 4.92
CA ILE A 457 -12.05 11.04 4.07
C ILE A 457 -13.47 10.54 4.33
N GLU A 458 -13.66 9.22 4.36
CA GLU A 458 -14.97 8.61 4.65
C GLU A 458 -15.48 9.00 6.03
N GLN A 459 -14.61 9.04 7.04
CA GLN A 459 -15.00 9.41 8.40
C GLN A 459 -15.36 10.89 8.53
N VAL A 460 -14.62 11.79 7.87
CA VAL A 460 -14.95 13.22 7.83
C VAL A 460 -16.28 13.45 7.08
N ILE A 461 -16.56 12.69 6.01
CA ILE A 461 -17.87 12.72 5.34
C ILE A 461 -18.99 12.27 6.30
N LYS A 462 -18.80 11.16 7.04
CA LYS A 462 -19.78 10.69 8.03
C LYS A 462 -20.05 11.73 9.12
N TYR A 463 -18.98 12.37 9.64
CA TYR A 463 -19.13 13.47 10.59
C TYR A 463 -19.93 14.63 9.98
N GLY A 464 -19.69 15.00 8.72
CA GLY A 464 -20.47 16.02 8.02
C GLY A 464 -21.97 15.74 8.00
N PHE A 465 -22.38 14.47 7.82
CA PHE A 465 -23.80 14.08 7.90
C PHE A 465 -24.37 14.21 9.32
N MET A 466 -23.62 13.78 10.34
CA MET A 466 -24.04 13.92 11.74
C MET A 466 -24.11 15.40 12.16
N TYR A 467 -23.14 16.19 11.72
CA TYR A 467 -23.07 17.64 11.96
C TYR A 467 -24.26 18.35 11.31
N ARG A 468 -24.60 18.00 10.06
CA ARG A 468 -25.81 18.50 9.39
C ARG A 468 -27.09 18.18 10.16
N GLN A 469 -27.25 16.94 10.62
CA GLN A 469 -28.43 16.56 11.43
C GLN A 469 -28.54 17.42 12.69
N ALA A 470 -27.43 17.61 13.41
CA ALA A 470 -27.39 18.44 14.60
C ALA A 470 -27.75 19.92 14.31
N ILE A 471 -27.27 20.48 13.19
CA ILE A 471 -27.60 21.84 12.74
C ILE A 471 -29.09 21.98 12.43
N LEU A 472 -29.70 20.97 11.79
CA LEU A 472 -31.13 20.98 11.49
C LEU A 472 -32.01 20.84 12.74
N GLU A 473 -31.57 20.05 13.72
CA GLU A 473 -32.20 19.99 15.05
C GLU A 473 -32.13 21.35 15.76
N PHE A 474 -30.95 21.98 15.74
CA PHE A 474 -30.72 23.32 16.31
C PHE A 474 -31.60 24.38 15.65
N LYS A 475 -31.65 24.40 14.31
CA LYS A 475 -32.56 25.23 13.52
C LYS A 475 -34.01 25.04 13.95
N SER A 476 -34.48 23.80 13.95
CA SER A 476 -35.90 23.49 14.18
C SER A 476 -36.36 24.00 15.55
N LYS A 477 -35.51 23.86 16.57
CA LYS A 477 -35.81 24.33 17.92
C LYS A 477 -35.86 25.85 18.04
N HIS A 478 -34.93 26.56 17.41
CA HIS A 478 -34.94 28.02 17.40
C HIS A 478 -36.20 28.59 16.71
N PHE A 479 -36.65 27.99 15.60
CA PHE A 479 -37.86 28.45 14.90
C PHE A 479 -39.17 28.00 15.56
N GLU A 480 -39.16 26.96 16.41
CA GLU A 480 -40.29 26.64 17.29
C GLU A 480 -40.46 27.73 18.38
N ASP A 481 -39.36 28.13 19.01
CA ASP A 481 -39.33 29.12 20.08
C ASP A 481 -37.96 29.80 20.17
N ARG A 482 -37.90 31.07 19.73
CA ARG A 482 -36.65 31.85 19.70
C ARG A 482 -36.03 32.06 21.09
N SER A 483 -36.83 31.95 22.17
CA SER A 483 -36.33 32.13 23.53
C SER A 483 -35.50 30.96 24.05
N GLN A 484 -35.64 29.77 23.44
CA GLN A 484 -34.93 28.56 23.87
C GLN A 484 -33.45 28.56 23.47
N VAL A 485 -33.10 29.33 22.44
CA VAL A 485 -31.76 29.36 21.86
C VAL A 485 -31.26 30.80 21.77
N PRO A 486 -30.76 31.37 22.88
CA PRO A 486 -30.10 32.67 22.85
C PRO A 486 -28.84 32.59 21.98
N TYR A 487 -28.53 33.66 21.25
CA TYR A 487 -27.35 33.77 20.37
C TYR A 487 -27.31 32.80 19.16
N PHE A 488 -28.47 32.33 18.70
CA PHE A 488 -28.59 31.46 17.51
C PHE A 488 -27.78 31.95 16.30
N THR A 489 -27.90 33.23 15.94
CA THR A 489 -27.18 33.84 14.81
C THR A 489 -25.65 33.70 14.97
N HIS A 490 -25.13 33.89 16.18
CA HIS A 490 -23.69 33.84 16.44
C HIS A 490 -23.15 32.41 16.29
N HIS A 491 -23.85 31.41 16.82
CA HIS A 491 -23.48 30.00 16.63
C HIS A 491 -23.66 29.56 15.16
N MET A 492 -24.66 30.07 14.44
CA MET A 492 -24.81 29.72 13.03
C MET A 492 -23.69 30.34 12.16
N ILE A 493 -23.17 31.53 12.53
CA ILE A 493 -21.96 32.09 11.92
C ILE A 493 -20.74 31.16 12.14
N THR A 494 -20.57 30.62 13.36
CA THR A 494 -19.46 29.68 13.63
C THR A 494 -19.59 28.43 12.76
N VAL A 495 -20.82 27.90 12.59
CA VAL A 495 -21.10 26.75 11.73
C VAL A 495 -20.70 27.00 10.28
N VAL A 496 -21.05 28.17 9.72
CA VAL A 496 -20.70 28.55 8.34
C VAL A 496 -19.18 28.65 8.16
N ASN A 497 -18.50 29.28 9.12
CA ASN A 497 -17.04 29.41 9.12
C ASN A 497 -16.34 28.06 9.31
N ASN A 498 -16.81 27.21 10.21
CA ASN A 498 -16.31 25.85 10.43
C ASN A 498 -16.38 25.03 9.13
N CYS A 499 -17.47 25.09 8.37
CA CYS A 499 -17.61 24.34 7.11
C CYS A 499 -16.58 24.76 6.05
N LEU A 500 -16.26 26.06 5.96
CA LEU A 500 -15.16 26.54 5.13
C LEU A 500 -13.82 26.00 5.64
N GLN A 501 -13.58 26.04 6.95
CA GLN A 501 -12.34 25.55 7.55
C GLN A 501 -12.15 24.03 7.34
N PHE A 502 -13.21 23.21 7.42
CA PHE A 502 -13.15 21.79 7.06
C PHE A 502 -12.67 21.58 5.62
N THR A 503 -13.14 22.42 4.70
CA THR A 503 -12.76 22.38 3.27
C THR A 503 -11.28 22.74 3.09
N GLU A 504 -10.80 23.78 3.79
CA GLU A 504 -9.41 24.23 3.70
C GLU A 504 -8.44 23.24 4.34
N LEU A 505 -8.77 22.69 5.52
CA LEU A 505 -7.97 21.66 6.19
C LEU A 505 -7.94 20.34 5.40
N ALA A 506 -9.06 19.95 4.75
CA ALA A 506 -9.07 18.80 3.86
C ALA A 506 -8.10 18.96 2.67
N GLN A 507 -8.02 20.17 2.10
CA GLN A 507 -7.07 20.48 1.04
C GLN A 507 -5.61 20.42 1.52
N GLN A 508 -5.32 20.92 2.71
CA GLN A 508 -3.98 20.82 3.33
C GLN A 508 -3.59 19.35 3.56
N MET A 509 -4.50 18.54 4.10
CA MET A 509 -4.28 17.10 4.27
C MET A 509 -3.96 16.40 2.95
N LYS A 510 -4.71 16.74 1.87
CA LYS A 510 -4.42 16.21 0.52
C LYS A 510 -3.02 16.61 0.04
N GLN A 511 -2.57 17.83 0.28
CA GLN A 511 -1.22 18.26 -0.14
C GLN A 511 -0.11 17.48 0.57
N LEU A 512 -0.31 17.08 1.83
CA LEU A 512 0.72 16.44 2.66
C LEU A 512 0.83 14.93 2.43
N TYR A 513 -0.29 14.24 2.22
CA TYR A 513 -0.33 12.78 2.28
C TYR A 513 -0.74 12.09 0.97
N TRP A 514 -1.26 12.84 -0.02
CA TRP A 514 -1.77 12.23 -1.25
C TRP A 514 -0.65 11.69 -2.14
N VAL A 515 -0.77 10.41 -2.51
CA VAL A 515 0.21 9.72 -3.36
C VAL A 515 -0.23 9.76 -4.82
N SER A 516 0.70 9.92 -5.77
CA SER A 516 0.38 10.04 -7.21
C SER A 516 -0.31 8.82 -7.83
N ASN A 517 -0.20 7.64 -7.21
CA ASN A 517 -0.85 6.39 -7.64
C ASN A 517 -2.19 6.11 -6.95
N THR A 518 -2.81 7.13 -6.33
CA THR A 518 -4.09 6.99 -5.63
C THR A 518 -5.22 6.68 -6.62
N SER A 519 -6.10 5.73 -6.27
CA SER A 519 -7.17 5.23 -7.13
C SER A 519 -8.16 6.34 -7.54
N GLY A 520 -8.82 6.16 -8.69
CA GLY A 520 -9.89 7.07 -9.13
C GLY A 520 -11.02 7.21 -8.10
N ASP A 521 -11.34 6.13 -7.38
CA ASP A 521 -12.34 6.10 -6.31
C ASP A 521 -12.01 7.07 -5.16
N ALA A 522 -10.76 7.12 -4.73
CA ALA A 522 -10.32 8.02 -3.66
C ALA A 522 -10.45 9.50 -4.08
N THR A 523 -10.14 9.83 -5.33
CA THR A 523 -10.36 11.18 -5.88
C THR A 523 -11.83 11.56 -5.84
N VAL A 524 -12.73 10.66 -6.26
CA VAL A 524 -14.18 10.88 -6.22
C VAL A 524 -14.66 11.10 -4.78
N LYS A 525 -14.18 10.29 -3.83
CA LYS A 525 -14.50 10.45 -2.40
C LYS A 525 -14.02 11.79 -1.85
N PHE A 526 -12.84 12.26 -2.25
CA PHE A 526 -12.33 13.56 -1.83
C PHE A 526 -13.17 14.73 -2.39
N GLU A 527 -13.52 14.68 -3.67
CA GLU A 527 -14.41 15.70 -4.25
C GLU A 527 -15.80 15.68 -3.60
N ASN A 528 -16.31 14.50 -3.23
CA ASN A 528 -17.54 14.37 -2.45
C ASN A 528 -17.42 15.01 -1.06
N LEU A 529 -16.28 14.85 -0.37
CA LEU A 529 -16.03 15.54 0.90
C LEU A 529 -16.12 17.05 0.75
N LEU A 530 -15.41 17.63 -0.22
CA LEU A 530 -15.43 19.07 -0.46
C LEU A 530 -16.84 19.56 -0.81
N SER A 531 -17.52 18.86 -1.71
CA SER A 531 -18.90 19.16 -2.11
C SER A 531 -19.87 19.11 -0.94
N ASN A 532 -19.78 18.09 -0.07
CA ASN A 532 -20.66 17.95 1.09
C ASN A 532 -20.52 19.12 2.07
N TYR A 533 -19.30 19.53 2.41
CA TYR A 533 -19.07 20.66 3.29
C TYR A 533 -19.39 22.01 2.64
N GLN A 534 -19.19 22.15 1.33
CA GLN A 534 -19.62 23.34 0.60
C GLN A 534 -21.14 23.46 0.54
N GLN A 535 -21.86 22.36 0.33
CA GLN A 535 -23.33 22.32 0.38
C GLN A 535 -23.83 22.63 1.80
N LEU A 536 -23.23 22.04 2.82
CA LEU A 536 -23.59 22.29 4.22
C LEU A 536 -23.34 23.75 4.61
N ARG A 537 -22.22 24.34 4.18
CA ARG A 537 -21.94 25.77 4.35
C ARG A 537 -23.04 26.63 3.72
N ASN A 538 -23.44 26.31 2.49
CA ASN A 538 -24.48 27.06 1.78
C ASN A 538 -25.84 26.91 2.46
N GLU A 539 -26.17 25.72 2.96
CA GLU A 539 -27.40 25.46 3.73
C GLU A 539 -27.40 26.25 5.05
N ALA A 540 -26.29 26.24 5.81
CA ALA A 540 -26.15 27.02 7.04
C ALA A 540 -26.23 28.55 6.78
N ALA A 541 -25.62 29.03 5.69
CA ALA A 541 -25.75 30.42 5.25
C ALA A 541 -27.19 30.79 4.86
N ALA A 542 -27.93 29.87 4.23
CA ALA A 542 -29.34 30.07 3.93
C ALA A 542 -30.19 30.12 5.21
N ILE A 543 -29.86 29.33 6.24
CA ILE A 543 -30.54 29.36 7.55
C ILE A 543 -30.32 30.69 8.27
N LEU A 544 -29.11 31.26 8.21
CA LEU A 544 -28.85 32.62 8.70
C LEU A 544 -29.76 33.65 8.03
N LEU A 545 -29.84 33.61 6.70
CA LEU A 545 -30.70 34.54 5.96
C LEU A 545 -32.18 34.30 6.25
N GLU A 546 -32.61 33.05 6.42
CA GLU A 546 -34.00 32.72 6.75
C GLU A 546 -34.48 33.41 8.04
N GLU A 547 -33.64 33.45 9.09
CA GLU A 547 -33.95 34.18 10.33
C GLU A 547 -34.22 35.66 10.04
N SER A 548 -33.27 36.34 9.40
CA SER A 548 -33.40 37.77 9.09
C SER A 548 -34.57 38.09 8.14
N PHE A 549 -34.89 37.22 7.17
CA PHE A 549 -35.94 37.45 6.20
C PHE A 549 -37.34 37.13 6.74
N LEU A 550 -37.46 36.25 7.74
CA LEU A 550 -38.74 36.01 8.42
C LEU A 550 -39.22 37.28 9.15
N ASP A 551 -38.29 38.04 9.73
CA ASP A 551 -38.60 39.33 10.40
C ASP A 551 -38.99 40.43 9.40
N LEU A 552 -38.65 40.24 8.12
CA LEU A 552 -38.95 41.15 7.02
C LEU A 552 -40.18 40.74 6.19
N GLU A 553 -40.82 39.61 6.50
CA GLU A 553 -41.89 39.05 5.66
C GLU A 553 -43.09 40.01 5.51
N LEU A 554 -43.45 40.73 6.59
CA LEU A 554 -44.49 41.77 6.54
C LEU A 554 -44.14 42.90 5.57
N GLN A 555 -42.86 43.28 5.51
CA GLN A 555 -42.40 44.41 4.70
C GLN A 555 -42.35 44.00 3.22
N PHE A 556 -41.97 42.75 2.94
CA PHE A 556 -42.10 42.17 1.60
C PHE A 556 -43.56 42.02 1.16
N GLN A 557 -44.48 41.73 2.08
CA GLN A 557 -45.91 41.66 1.75
C GLN A 557 -46.49 43.03 1.38
N ASP A 558 -46.03 44.10 1.99
CA ASP A 558 -46.49 45.45 1.69
C ASP A 558 -45.94 45.99 0.35
N LEU A 559 -44.88 45.41 -0.22
CA LEU A 559 -44.36 45.83 -1.53
C LEU A 559 -45.40 45.73 -2.64
N ILE A 560 -45.41 46.74 -3.52
CA ILE A 560 -46.33 46.83 -4.67
C ILE A 560 -47.79 46.69 -4.19
N THR A 561 -48.13 47.35 -3.08
CA THR A 561 -49.51 47.56 -2.61
C THR A 561 -49.90 49.05 -2.64
N PRO A 562 -51.20 49.40 -2.58
CA PRO A 562 -51.62 50.80 -2.50
C PRO A 562 -51.02 51.54 -1.28
N LYS A 563 -50.82 50.83 -0.16
CA LYS A 563 -50.17 51.38 1.04
C LYS A 563 -48.70 51.71 0.78
N TRP A 564 -47.99 50.82 0.09
CA TRP A 564 -46.61 51.07 -0.32
C TRP A 564 -46.52 52.27 -1.24
N LEU A 565 -47.44 52.47 -2.19
CA LEU A 565 -47.35 53.63 -3.11
C LEU A 565 -47.24 54.96 -2.35
N SER A 566 -47.99 55.12 -1.26
CA SER A 566 -48.00 56.35 -0.44
C SER A 566 -46.93 56.41 0.66
N SER A 567 -46.11 55.38 0.88
CA SER A 567 -45.19 55.30 2.03
C SER A 567 -43.80 54.74 1.67
N PRO A 568 -42.68 55.36 2.07
CA PRO A 568 -41.33 54.81 1.86
C PRO A 568 -40.91 53.75 2.90
N ILE A 569 -41.74 53.53 3.93
CA ILE A 569 -41.41 52.75 5.12
C ILE A 569 -40.97 51.29 4.82
N PRO A 570 -41.59 50.54 3.89
CA PRO A 570 -41.25 49.12 3.71
C PRO A 570 -39.78 48.88 3.35
N VAL A 571 -39.24 49.62 2.38
CA VAL A 571 -37.84 49.45 1.93
C VAL A 571 -36.85 50.04 2.95
N GLU A 572 -37.21 51.13 3.62
CA GLU A 572 -36.35 51.70 4.67
C GLU A 572 -36.22 50.76 5.87
N THR A 573 -37.32 50.12 6.26
CA THR A 573 -37.32 49.11 7.34
C THR A 573 -36.50 47.88 6.95
N ILE A 574 -36.58 47.44 5.68
CA ILE A 574 -35.74 46.34 5.15
C ILE A 574 -34.26 46.69 5.31
N CYS A 575 -33.84 47.88 4.90
CA CYS A 575 -32.43 48.29 5.01
C CYS A 575 -31.95 48.36 6.47
N VAL A 576 -32.74 48.97 7.37
CA VAL A 576 -32.34 49.13 8.79
C VAL A 576 -32.26 47.77 9.49
N THR A 577 -33.25 46.89 9.30
CA THR A 577 -33.25 45.57 9.95
C THR A 577 -32.07 44.73 9.47
N LEU A 578 -31.79 44.72 8.16
CA LEU A 578 -30.61 44.01 7.62
C LEU A 578 -29.30 44.64 8.05
N GLU A 579 -29.24 45.96 8.24
CA GLU A 579 -28.06 46.63 8.78
C GLU A 579 -27.72 46.12 10.19
N ASP A 580 -28.72 45.88 11.03
CA ASP A 580 -28.53 45.31 12.37
C ASP A 580 -28.02 43.86 12.28
N TYR A 581 -28.64 42.99 11.47
CA TYR A 581 -28.15 41.62 11.27
C TYR A 581 -26.74 41.58 10.68
N PHE A 582 -26.44 42.45 9.73
CA PHE A 582 -25.12 42.48 9.08
C PHE A 582 -24.01 43.00 9.98
N GLN A 583 -24.33 43.68 11.09
CA GLN A 583 -23.34 43.98 12.12
C GLN A 583 -22.80 42.69 12.75
N ASP A 584 -23.67 41.74 13.09
CA ASP A 584 -23.27 40.43 13.62
C ASP A 584 -22.55 39.59 12.55
N TYR A 585 -22.96 39.71 11.28
CA TYR A 585 -22.38 38.92 10.19
C TYR A 585 -20.93 39.31 9.86
N ASN A 586 -20.42 40.42 10.40
CA ASN A 586 -19.00 40.78 10.28
C ASN A 586 -18.06 39.73 10.87
N HIS A 587 -18.57 38.85 11.74
CA HIS A 587 -17.83 37.71 12.27
C HIS A 587 -17.72 36.52 11.31
N LEU A 588 -18.34 36.58 10.12
CA LEU A 588 -18.11 35.63 9.03
C LEU A 588 -16.73 35.86 8.39
N CYS A 589 -16.07 34.79 7.97
CA CYS A 589 -14.86 34.91 7.14
C CYS A 589 -15.17 35.67 5.83
N PRO A 590 -14.21 36.38 5.22
CA PRO A 590 -14.47 37.23 4.05
C PRO A 590 -15.18 36.50 2.90
N LYS A 591 -14.75 35.28 2.57
CA LYS A 591 -15.39 34.45 1.52
C LYS A 591 -16.86 34.12 1.83
N ASN A 592 -17.16 33.88 3.12
CA ASN A 592 -18.51 33.54 3.57
C ASN A 592 -19.39 34.79 3.65
N PHE A 593 -18.84 35.91 4.10
CA PHE A 593 -19.51 37.20 4.11
C PHE A 593 -19.91 37.62 2.69
N GLU A 594 -18.97 37.57 1.73
CA GLU A 594 -19.25 37.88 0.32
C GLU A 594 -20.34 36.98 -0.26
N TYR A 595 -20.32 35.68 0.06
CA TYR A 595 -21.35 34.74 -0.34
C TYR A 595 -22.73 35.09 0.24
N VAL A 596 -22.82 35.27 1.56
CA VAL A 596 -24.07 35.60 2.27
C VAL A 596 -24.66 36.91 1.76
N ILE A 597 -23.84 37.94 1.55
CA ILE A 597 -24.30 39.22 1.01
C ILE A 597 -24.82 39.07 -0.43
N THR A 598 -24.13 38.29 -1.27
CA THR A 598 -24.59 38.03 -2.65
C THR A 598 -25.93 37.30 -2.66
N GLU A 599 -26.11 36.29 -1.81
CA GLU A 599 -27.38 35.59 -1.66
C GLU A 599 -28.48 36.50 -1.09
N ALA A 600 -28.16 37.37 -0.12
CA ALA A 600 -29.12 38.35 0.41
C ALA A 600 -29.60 39.33 -0.69
N GLN A 601 -28.70 39.83 -1.53
CA GLN A 601 -29.06 40.69 -2.67
C GLN A 601 -30.01 39.95 -3.64
N ASN A 602 -29.69 38.70 -3.98
CA ASN A 602 -30.52 37.87 -4.85
C ASN A 602 -31.90 37.60 -4.25
N LEU A 603 -31.98 37.29 -2.96
CA LEU A 603 -33.26 37.05 -2.26
C LEU A 603 -34.14 38.29 -2.23
N ILE A 604 -33.58 39.47 -1.92
CA ILE A 604 -34.34 40.73 -1.94
C ILE A 604 -34.85 41.03 -3.34
N ALA A 605 -33.99 40.93 -4.35
CA ALA A 605 -34.40 41.15 -5.73
C ALA A 605 -35.49 40.16 -6.16
N LYS A 606 -35.36 38.88 -5.79
CA LYS A 606 -36.37 37.84 -6.06
C LYS A 606 -37.71 38.18 -5.42
N ARG A 607 -37.73 38.60 -4.15
CA ARG A 607 -38.96 39.01 -3.43
C ARG A 607 -39.58 40.26 -4.04
N TYR A 608 -38.76 41.26 -4.40
CA TYR A 608 -39.22 42.50 -5.01
C TYR A 608 -39.84 42.26 -6.40
N ILE A 609 -39.15 41.51 -7.27
CA ILE A 609 -39.65 41.15 -8.60
C ILE A 609 -40.90 40.28 -8.48
N SER A 610 -40.94 39.33 -7.53
CA SER A 610 -42.14 38.54 -7.29
C SER A 610 -43.32 39.41 -6.88
N ALA A 611 -43.12 40.43 -6.03
CA ALA A 611 -44.15 41.39 -5.68
C ALA A 611 -44.63 42.18 -6.91
N MET A 612 -43.71 42.64 -7.79
CA MET A 612 -44.08 43.30 -9.05
C MET A 612 -44.95 42.39 -9.93
N LEU A 613 -44.63 41.10 -10.04
CA LEU A 613 -45.32 40.18 -10.94
C LEU A 613 -46.62 39.60 -10.34
N GLN A 614 -46.78 39.57 -9.03
CA GLN A 614 -47.92 38.87 -8.39
C GLN A 614 -48.99 39.82 -7.83
N ARG A 615 -48.66 41.07 -7.52
CA ARG A 615 -49.60 42.01 -6.91
C ARG A 615 -50.52 42.65 -7.95
N LYS A 616 -51.77 42.89 -7.54
CA LYS A 616 -52.81 43.50 -8.38
C LYS A 616 -53.00 44.97 -7.99
N ILE A 617 -52.05 45.83 -8.36
CA ILE A 617 -52.31 47.26 -8.47
C ILE A 617 -52.66 47.52 -9.93
N SER A 618 -53.78 48.19 -10.18
CA SER A 618 -54.12 48.71 -11.50
C SER A 618 -53.83 50.21 -11.47
N LEU A 619 -52.76 50.62 -12.12
CA LEU A 619 -52.42 52.02 -12.35
C LEU A 619 -53.38 52.52 -13.43
N LYS A 620 -54.31 53.44 -13.10
CA LYS A 620 -55.37 53.83 -14.05
C LYS A 620 -54.97 55.00 -14.94
N THR A 621 -53.95 55.75 -14.53
CA THR A 621 -53.44 56.91 -15.26
C THR A 621 -51.95 56.77 -15.52
N TYR A 622 -51.47 57.41 -16.59
CA TYR A 622 -50.04 57.47 -16.89
C TYR A 622 -49.25 58.16 -15.76
N ASP A 623 -49.82 59.18 -15.11
CA ASP A 623 -49.20 59.85 -13.95
C ASP A 623 -49.03 58.91 -12.74
N GLU A 624 -50.01 58.03 -12.47
CA GLU A 624 -49.90 56.99 -11.44
C GLU A 624 -48.79 55.98 -11.80
N CYS A 625 -48.69 55.61 -13.08
CA CYS A 625 -47.64 54.71 -13.58
C CYS A 625 -46.24 55.35 -13.48
N LEU A 626 -46.11 56.61 -13.84
CA LEU A 626 -44.86 57.38 -13.71
C LEU A 626 -44.45 57.47 -12.23
N THR A 627 -45.39 57.78 -11.33
CA THR A 627 -45.13 57.85 -9.89
C THR A 627 -44.68 56.50 -9.33
N CYS A 628 -45.34 55.40 -9.72
CA CYS A 628 -45.00 54.04 -9.31
C CYS A 628 -43.61 53.62 -9.82
N THR A 629 -43.34 53.79 -11.12
CA THR A 629 -42.07 53.41 -11.73
C THR A 629 -40.89 54.24 -11.23
N SER A 630 -41.07 55.55 -11.04
CA SER A 630 -40.07 56.41 -10.39
C SER A 630 -39.75 55.97 -8.97
N LYS A 631 -40.75 55.51 -8.21
CA LYS A 631 -40.55 54.95 -6.88
C LYS A 631 -39.76 53.64 -6.92
N ILE A 632 -40.10 52.71 -7.81
CA ILE A 632 -39.37 51.45 -8.00
C ILE A 632 -37.90 51.71 -8.33
N MET A 633 -37.63 52.64 -9.25
CA MET A 633 -36.26 53.04 -9.61
C MET A 633 -35.49 53.58 -8.39
N THR A 634 -36.12 54.47 -7.63
CA THR A 634 -35.52 55.08 -6.43
C THR A 634 -35.24 54.03 -5.35
N GLU A 635 -36.15 53.08 -5.13
CA GLU A 635 -35.96 52.00 -4.16
C GLU A 635 -34.89 51.00 -4.60
N ALA A 636 -34.81 50.68 -5.90
CA ALA A 636 -33.73 49.87 -6.45
C ALA A 636 -32.36 50.54 -6.27
N ASP A 637 -32.27 51.86 -6.45
CA ASP A 637 -31.06 52.63 -6.14
C ASP A 637 -30.73 52.64 -4.65
N LYS A 638 -31.72 52.81 -3.77
CA LYS A 638 -31.53 52.73 -2.31
C LYS A 638 -30.98 51.37 -1.89
N LEU A 639 -31.56 50.27 -2.37
CA LEU A 639 -31.10 48.91 -2.07
C LEU A 639 -29.68 48.67 -2.58
N LYS A 640 -29.37 49.12 -3.81
CA LYS A 640 -28.02 49.02 -4.35
C LYS A 640 -27.00 49.79 -3.48
N ASN A 641 -27.29 51.05 -3.17
CA ASN A 641 -26.41 51.89 -2.36
C ASN A 641 -26.23 51.35 -0.94
N PHE A 642 -27.24 50.69 -0.37
CA PHE A 642 -27.15 50.02 0.92
C PHE A 642 -26.10 48.90 0.89
N PHE A 643 -26.16 48.00 -0.10
CA PHE A 643 -25.18 46.92 -0.22
C PHE A 643 -23.78 47.41 -0.59
N ASP A 644 -23.67 48.48 -1.40
CA ASP A 644 -22.39 49.14 -1.69
C ASP A 644 -21.74 49.71 -0.41
N ARG A 645 -22.55 50.15 0.55
CA ARG A 645 -22.08 50.63 1.87
C ARG A 645 -21.65 49.48 2.78
N ILE A 646 -22.45 48.42 2.87
CA ILE A 646 -22.19 47.27 3.74
C ILE A 646 -21.01 46.43 3.24
N ALA A 647 -20.90 46.22 1.93
CA ALA A 647 -19.92 45.33 1.33
C ALA A 647 -19.22 45.97 0.11
N PRO A 648 -18.40 47.01 0.31
CA PRO A 648 -17.79 47.78 -0.78
C PRO A 648 -16.80 46.98 -1.65
N LYS A 649 -16.37 45.81 -1.19
CA LYS A 649 -15.43 44.93 -1.90
C LYS A 649 -16.11 43.97 -2.88
N ILE A 650 -17.43 43.79 -2.77
CA ILE A 650 -18.20 42.93 -3.69
C ILE A 650 -18.38 43.70 -4.99
N GLY A 651 -17.71 43.25 -6.04
CA GLY A 651 -17.70 43.94 -7.34
C GLY A 651 -19.11 44.18 -7.89
N ASN A 652 -19.37 45.43 -8.28
CA ASN A 652 -20.70 45.94 -8.63
C ASN A 652 -21.20 45.53 -10.04
N PHE A 653 -20.55 44.54 -10.68
CA PHE A 653 -20.66 44.31 -12.12
C PHE A 653 -21.97 43.64 -12.57
N ASN A 654 -22.76 43.05 -11.67
CA ASN A 654 -24.03 42.38 -11.99
C ASN A 654 -25.04 42.46 -10.82
N SER A 655 -25.30 43.65 -10.28
CA SER A 655 -26.30 43.79 -9.21
C SER A 655 -27.70 43.35 -9.68
N PRO A 656 -28.40 42.47 -8.94
CA PRO A 656 -29.72 41.99 -9.33
C PRO A 656 -30.79 43.11 -9.28
N PHE A 657 -30.50 44.24 -8.62
CA PHE A 657 -31.38 45.41 -8.60
C PHE A 657 -31.45 46.15 -9.95
N GLU A 658 -30.47 45.97 -10.84
CA GLU A 658 -30.55 46.50 -12.21
C GLU A 658 -31.71 45.85 -12.98
N ILE A 659 -32.05 44.59 -12.68
CA ILE A 659 -33.20 43.89 -13.28
C ILE A 659 -34.50 44.60 -12.90
N ILE A 660 -34.64 45.00 -11.62
CA ILE A 660 -35.81 45.74 -11.13
C ILE A 660 -35.98 47.05 -11.90
N LYS A 661 -34.88 47.76 -12.14
CA LYS A 661 -34.89 49.01 -12.93
C LYS A 661 -35.33 48.77 -14.37
N ARG A 662 -34.82 47.72 -15.03
CA ARG A 662 -35.25 47.36 -16.39
C ARG A 662 -36.72 47.00 -16.48
N LEU A 663 -37.26 46.31 -15.48
CA LEU A 663 -38.70 46.04 -15.41
C LEU A 663 -39.50 47.35 -15.26
N ALA A 664 -39.03 48.29 -14.44
CA ALA A 664 -39.66 49.60 -14.30
C ALA A 664 -39.59 50.45 -15.57
N GLU A 665 -38.50 50.36 -16.35
CA GLU A 665 -38.34 51.05 -17.65
C GLU A 665 -39.42 50.60 -18.65
N VAL A 666 -39.69 49.29 -18.75
CA VAL A 666 -40.76 48.73 -19.60
C VAL A 666 -42.14 49.26 -19.20
N LEU A 667 -42.39 49.39 -17.90
CA LEU A 667 -43.66 49.95 -17.39
C LEU A 667 -43.81 51.44 -17.71
N ARG A 668 -42.71 52.19 -17.76
CA ARG A 668 -42.69 53.65 -17.96
C ARG A 668 -42.95 54.08 -19.41
N CYS A 669 -42.89 53.16 -20.37
CA CYS A 669 -42.98 53.47 -21.80
C CYS A 669 -44.39 53.97 -22.20
N GLU A 670 -44.53 55.22 -22.66
CA GLU A 670 -45.84 55.83 -23.00
C GLU A 670 -46.43 55.29 -24.31
N ASP A 671 -45.58 54.99 -25.29
CA ASP A 671 -45.98 54.58 -26.63
C ASP A 671 -46.11 53.05 -26.75
N SER A 672 -47.27 52.60 -27.23
CA SER A 672 -47.61 51.18 -27.44
C SER A 672 -46.71 50.50 -28.49
N GLU A 673 -46.16 51.25 -29.45
CA GLU A 673 -45.22 50.75 -30.46
C GLU A 673 -43.81 50.58 -29.86
N ILE A 674 -43.35 51.56 -29.06
CA ILE A 674 -42.03 51.54 -28.40
C ILE A 674 -42.00 50.47 -27.30
N LEU A 675 -43.11 50.23 -26.62
CA LEU A 675 -43.24 49.15 -25.61
C LEU A 675 -42.86 47.78 -26.19
N SER A 676 -43.16 47.54 -27.47
CA SER A 676 -42.85 46.26 -28.12
C SER A 676 -41.34 46.09 -28.34
N LEU A 677 -40.60 47.20 -28.52
CA LEU A 677 -39.14 47.22 -28.62
C LEU A 677 -38.48 47.01 -27.24
N ASP A 678 -38.99 47.66 -26.20
CA ASP A 678 -38.47 47.51 -24.84
C ASP A 678 -38.70 46.09 -24.30
N LEU A 679 -39.86 45.50 -24.57
CA LEU A 679 -40.15 44.10 -24.29
C LEU A 679 -39.22 43.15 -25.07
N HIS A 680 -38.95 43.44 -26.34
CA HIS A 680 -38.02 42.64 -27.14
C HIS A 680 -36.60 42.70 -26.57
N SER A 681 -36.13 43.88 -26.16
CA SER A 681 -34.82 44.06 -25.53
C SER A 681 -34.72 43.35 -24.17
N LEU A 682 -35.79 43.41 -23.36
CA LEU A 682 -35.86 42.73 -22.07
C LEU A 682 -35.73 41.21 -22.24
N VAL A 683 -36.49 40.65 -23.18
CA VAL A 683 -36.55 39.21 -23.47
C VAL A 683 -35.26 38.71 -24.13
N GLU A 684 -34.58 39.54 -24.92
CA GLU A 684 -33.26 39.24 -25.47
C GLU A 684 -32.19 39.14 -24.36
N LYS A 685 -32.26 40.03 -23.36
CA LYS A 685 -31.32 40.04 -22.23
C LYS A 685 -31.62 38.96 -21.18
N TYR A 686 -32.89 38.62 -20.98
CA TYR A 686 -33.36 37.62 -20.01
C TYR A 686 -34.26 36.56 -20.69
N PRO A 687 -33.66 35.60 -21.42
CA PRO A 687 -34.39 34.62 -22.22
C PRO A 687 -35.18 33.59 -21.40
N ASP A 688 -35.00 33.56 -20.08
CA ASP A 688 -35.69 32.67 -19.14
C ASP A 688 -36.98 33.27 -18.56
N MET A 689 -37.36 34.48 -18.98
CA MET A 689 -38.70 35.02 -18.69
C MET A 689 -39.80 34.22 -19.39
N THR A 690 -40.86 33.89 -18.66
CA THR A 690 -42.02 33.15 -19.19
C THR A 690 -43.07 34.11 -19.74
N GLU A 691 -43.96 33.60 -20.59
CA GLU A 691 -45.13 34.36 -21.06
C GLU A 691 -45.95 34.93 -19.89
N ASP A 692 -46.13 34.16 -18.81
CA ASP A 692 -46.88 34.61 -17.63
C ASP A 692 -46.14 35.73 -16.86
N HIS A 693 -44.80 35.69 -16.78
CA HIS A 693 -44.01 36.80 -16.23
C HIS A 693 -44.28 38.11 -17.00
N LEU A 694 -44.26 38.07 -18.32
CA LEU A 694 -44.43 39.26 -19.17
C LEU A 694 -45.87 39.79 -19.13
N ILE A 695 -46.88 38.91 -19.19
CA ILE A 695 -48.29 39.32 -19.12
C ILE A 695 -48.58 40.00 -17.77
N ARG A 696 -48.07 39.45 -16.67
CA ARG A 696 -48.30 40.01 -15.34
C ARG A 696 -47.57 41.33 -15.12
N LEU A 697 -46.36 41.49 -15.66
CA LEU A 697 -45.66 42.76 -15.69
C LEU A 697 -46.53 43.83 -16.38
N LEU A 698 -47.01 43.56 -17.60
CA LEU A 698 -47.87 44.48 -18.34
C LEU A 698 -49.21 44.76 -17.62
N GLY A 699 -49.71 43.79 -16.86
CA GLY A 699 -50.92 43.94 -16.05
C GLY A 699 -50.86 45.05 -14.99
N LEU A 700 -49.67 45.52 -14.60
CA LEU A 700 -49.51 46.65 -13.69
C LEU A 700 -49.93 47.98 -14.32
N ARG A 701 -49.76 48.15 -15.64
CA ARG A 701 -49.94 49.45 -16.31
C ARG A 701 -51.41 49.90 -16.42
N GLY A 702 -52.37 48.98 -16.29
CA GLY A 702 -53.82 49.23 -16.27
C GLY A 702 -54.44 49.81 -17.54
N ASP A 703 -53.66 50.38 -18.44
CA ASP A 703 -54.01 50.87 -19.78
C ASP A 703 -54.12 49.73 -20.83
N ILE A 704 -53.36 48.66 -20.66
CA ILE A 704 -53.33 47.50 -21.56
C ILE A 704 -54.26 46.39 -21.05
N SER A 705 -55.19 45.97 -21.90
CA SER A 705 -56.07 44.84 -21.59
C SER A 705 -55.29 43.52 -21.55
N ARG A 706 -55.77 42.53 -20.77
CA ARG A 706 -55.11 41.22 -20.69
C ARG A 706 -55.01 40.50 -22.04
N SER A 707 -55.98 40.72 -22.93
CA SER A 707 -55.95 40.19 -24.31
C SER A 707 -54.87 40.85 -25.15
N GLU A 708 -54.73 42.17 -25.07
CA GLU A 708 -53.72 42.93 -25.80
C GLU A 708 -52.29 42.62 -25.30
N ALA A 709 -52.11 42.48 -23.98
CA ALA A 709 -50.86 42.03 -23.39
C ALA A 709 -50.44 40.64 -23.93
N ARG A 710 -51.39 39.70 -24.04
CA ARG A 710 -51.13 38.35 -24.59
C ARG A 710 -50.74 38.37 -26.06
N GLU A 711 -51.38 39.22 -26.86
CA GLU A 711 -51.09 39.37 -28.29
C GLU A 711 -49.67 39.93 -28.50
N LYS A 712 -49.34 41.03 -27.81
CA LYS A 712 -48.00 41.64 -27.85
C LYS A 712 -46.91 40.68 -27.38
N VAL A 713 -47.14 39.96 -26.27
CA VAL A 713 -46.16 39.01 -25.72
C VAL A 713 -45.97 37.79 -26.64
N SER A 714 -47.07 37.22 -27.18
CA SER A 714 -47.01 36.09 -28.12
C SER A 714 -46.19 36.46 -29.37
N TYR A 715 -46.43 37.63 -29.94
CA TYR A 715 -45.70 38.12 -31.11
C TYR A 715 -44.18 38.22 -30.85
N ILE A 716 -43.78 38.75 -29.69
CA ILE A 716 -42.37 38.91 -29.32
C ILE A 716 -41.70 37.57 -29.05
N LEU A 717 -42.38 36.65 -28.35
CA LEU A 717 -41.85 35.31 -28.08
C LEU A 717 -41.72 34.47 -29.35
N GLU A 718 -42.65 34.59 -30.30
CA GLU A 718 -42.54 33.98 -31.62
C GLU A 718 -41.38 34.58 -32.43
N ALA A 719 -41.22 35.90 -32.43
CA ALA A 719 -40.10 36.59 -33.07
C ALA A 719 -38.73 36.16 -32.49
N GLN A 720 -38.67 35.90 -31.18
CA GLN A 720 -37.47 35.40 -30.51
C GLN A 720 -37.19 33.93 -30.84
N ARG A 721 -38.20 33.04 -30.85
CA ARG A 721 -38.06 31.63 -31.23
C ARG A 721 -37.54 31.46 -32.66
N ASN A 722 -37.88 32.39 -33.55
CA ASN A 722 -37.43 32.40 -34.94
C ASN A 722 -35.98 32.91 -35.10
N ARG A 723 -35.35 33.50 -34.07
CA ARG A 723 -33.94 33.93 -34.09
C ARG A 723 -33.03 32.85 -33.48
N LYS A 724 -32.04 32.40 -34.25
CA LYS A 724 -30.97 31.46 -33.80
C LYS A 724 -29.87 32.19 -33.03
N THR A 725 -30.16 32.77 -31.86
CA THR A 725 -29.14 33.39 -31.01
C THR A 725 -28.61 32.37 -30.00
N PRO A 726 -27.28 32.26 -29.77
CA PRO A 726 -26.74 31.41 -28.71
C PRO A 726 -27.25 31.91 -27.35
N GLN A 727 -27.96 31.04 -26.64
CA GLN A 727 -28.51 31.34 -25.32
C GLN A 727 -27.36 31.62 -24.34
N SER A 728 -27.51 32.68 -23.52
CA SER A 728 -26.65 32.90 -22.35
C SER A 728 -26.61 31.63 -21.49
N ILE A 729 -25.40 31.17 -21.17
CA ILE A 729 -25.15 29.94 -20.40
C ILE A 729 -25.52 30.10 -18.92
N THR A 730 -25.77 31.32 -18.44
CA THR A 730 -26.14 31.59 -17.05
C THR A 730 -27.65 31.81 -16.92
N PRO A 731 -28.38 30.99 -16.13
CA PRO A 731 -29.79 31.21 -15.84
C PRO A 731 -29.95 32.51 -15.04
N SER A 732 -30.98 33.32 -15.35
CA SER A 732 -31.25 34.55 -14.63
C SER A 732 -32.14 34.30 -13.40
N ILE A 733 -32.44 35.37 -12.65
CA ILE A 733 -33.29 35.31 -11.45
C ILE A 733 -34.70 34.80 -11.76
N PHE A 734 -35.18 34.96 -13.01
CA PHE A 734 -36.53 34.56 -13.41
C PHE A 734 -36.75 33.04 -13.41
N LYS A 735 -35.70 32.23 -13.59
CA LYS A 735 -35.80 30.77 -13.44
C LYS A 735 -36.20 30.33 -12.03
N GLN A 736 -35.94 31.16 -11.02
CA GLN A 736 -36.25 30.87 -9.62
C GLN A 736 -37.59 31.47 -9.16
N ILE A 737 -38.24 32.30 -9.99
CA ILE A 737 -39.52 32.93 -9.69
C ILE A 737 -40.62 32.03 -10.23
N PHE A 738 -41.28 31.30 -9.34
CA PHE A 738 -42.49 30.53 -9.66
C PHE A 738 -43.71 31.34 -9.26
N ILE A 739 -44.57 31.64 -10.22
CA ILE A 739 -45.82 32.31 -9.98
C ILE A 739 -46.85 31.27 -9.50
N GLN A 740 -47.26 31.37 -8.24
CA GLN A 740 -48.42 30.64 -7.69
C GLN A 740 -49.62 31.60 -7.59
N ASP A 741 -50.85 31.12 -7.78
CA ASP A 741 -52.07 31.94 -7.71
C ASP A 741 -52.44 32.41 -6.28
N SER A 742 -51.70 31.99 -5.26
CA SER A 742 -51.83 32.46 -3.87
C SER A 742 -50.48 32.85 -3.26
N PHE A 743 -50.41 34.07 -2.70
CA PHE A 743 -49.22 34.65 -2.05
C PHE A 743 -48.83 33.98 -0.72
N LEU A 744 -49.61 33.00 -0.24
CA LEU A 744 -49.52 32.42 1.12
C LEU A 744 -48.67 31.14 1.21
N SER A 745 -48.16 30.60 0.11
CA SER A 745 -47.47 29.30 0.07
C SER A 745 -46.04 29.39 -0.45
N TRP A 746 -45.32 30.44 -0.07
CA TRP A 746 -43.87 30.51 -0.31
C TRP A 746 -43.14 29.81 0.85
N LYS A 747 -42.56 28.65 0.58
CA LYS A 747 -41.45 28.11 1.39
C LYS A 747 -40.14 28.41 0.62
N PRO A 748 -39.06 28.79 1.34
CA PRO A 748 -37.78 29.15 0.73
C PRO A 748 -37.26 28.09 -0.25
#